data_AF-W0JBE7-F1
#
_entry.id   AF-W0JBE7-F1
#
_cell.length_a   1.000
_cell.length_b   1.000
_cell.length_c   1.000
_cell.angle_alpha   90.00
_cell.angle_beta   90.00
_cell.angle_gamma   90.00
#
_symmetry.space_group_name_H-M   'P 1'
#
loop_
_entity.id
_entity.type
_entity.pdbx_description
1 polymer ?
#
loop_
_entity_poly.entity_id
_entity_poly.type
_entity_poly.pdbx_seq_one_letter_code
_entity_poly.pdbx_strand_id
1 'polypeptide(L)'
;MIDPYFMIYKRMNHSIRHLFFFCCWLLIFPAPFSIAQKSPDDPTWEAKNFDNRDQGGLAVRPRDRSEVVDGRLRISGNEKKTNVGVERLFNVPPYPTDLEVVIQPSPDWDGRIMLRVEDLASHAYVAILIRPSKEYAWTSGDDGRWNDWKRYIKAPISSDATVRVQFVKTTPESFRLLVNGQTLAGNVPVKNLNSVNKLSLTAGISGHFDIVSARASSDAPLTPKVSNLKRVGVDLVPGAVRAANPNANGYQIAYFERGYSDGMTDPARRAELVSTLRSLNPSSLRFPGGSWVYWYSDISPKSIAAFAKMDKAPYFARGPRAAEYRWSNDDYFLGICKELGVTAIYQLNIGTWYDAATDRAYKLAPFDRRVKDSSLSAEQIAQSLDGGADAIDIAPEMKDVDASFMSAATAHAARLALKARALGIDVLWEFGNEDRSKFRPATYVRQCRSFYDAIRAVTPDARFAFCADGDTWRDHSWADAVFAELVKNGMGDMAEASTHMYLTGGGGGPRDTGENLYKATIAAWGNLRQMHNSWRRRLAEAGLVNTRLSLTEYNITQGGKRGITGIPLEHSMGRALGEAAVWPELITRFNHIVFHDLIRNGYGHGTWFARIYYMADNPEGHRYVLPLDGKVMAVMHRHATGQILHADHAVVVSQRPDSLLVSVANESGVGQTHEIRLNGLEGRLRSGDAETVRWKTLAAPSLGTPEHVEFGSAATLAQNTLTVRAPGYSFSHLTLPLN
;
A
#
# COMPACT_ATOMS: atom_id res chain seq x y z
N MET A 1 -14.26 -37.84 -52.67
CA MET A 1 -12.96 -38.26 -53.23
C MET A 1 -11.89 -37.88 -52.24
N ILE A 2 -10.95 -38.79 -51.97
CA ILE A 2 -9.64 -38.57 -51.30
C ILE A 2 -9.66 -37.72 -50.00
N ASP A 3 -9.97 -38.42 -48.91
CA ASP A 3 -9.21 -38.37 -47.62
C ASP A 3 -7.88 -39.19 -47.83
N PRO A 4 -6.93 -39.44 -46.88
CA PRO A 4 -7.02 -39.33 -45.41
C PRO A 4 -5.74 -38.95 -44.61
N TYR A 5 -5.84 -39.14 -43.28
CA TYR A 5 -4.82 -39.29 -42.20
C TYR A 5 -4.55 -38.02 -41.34
N PHE A 6 -4.94 -37.97 -40.04
CA PHE A 6 -4.54 -38.75 -38.81
C PHE A 6 -3.31 -38.14 -38.10
N MET A 7 -3.04 -38.24 -36.80
CA MET A 7 -3.55 -38.97 -35.58
C MET A 7 -3.00 -38.19 -34.33
N ILE A 8 -3.20 -38.42 -33.02
CA ILE A 8 -4.07 -39.15 -32.04
C ILE A 8 -3.66 -38.56 -30.63
N TYR A 9 -4.10 -38.84 -29.39
CA TYR A 9 -4.96 -39.74 -28.57
C TYR A 9 -5.53 -38.79 -27.46
N LYS A 10 -6.77 -38.85 -26.92
CA LYS A 10 -7.45 -39.86 -26.07
C LYS A 10 -6.59 -40.34 -24.88
N ARG A 11 -7.13 -40.66 -23.69
CA ARG A 11 -8.47 -41.12 -23.23
C ARG A 11 -8.97 -40.17 -22.11
N MET A 12 -10.26 -39.88 -21.90
CA MET A 12 -11.47 -40.70 -21.65
C MET A 12 -11.37 -41.53 -20.33
N ASN A 13 -12.15 -41.36 -19.25
CA ASN A 13 -13.59 -41.05 -18.99
C ASN A 13 -14.42 -42.32 -18.64
N HIS A 14 -15.51 -42.15 -17.86
CA HIS A 14 -16.50 -43.12 -17.31
C HIS A 14 -16.14 -43.74 -15.93
N SER A 15 -17.09 -44.07 -15.02
CA SER A 15 -18.57 -44.00 -15.10
C SER A 15 -19.29 -43.80 -13.73
N ILE A 16 -20.63 -43.93 -13.71
CA ILE A 16 -21.57 -43.43 -12.67
C ILE A 16 -22.38 -44.54 -11.94
N ARG A 17 -22.89 -44.23 -10.72
CA ARG A 17 -23.98 -44.86 -9.90
C ARG A 17 -23.71 -46.13 -9.06
N HIS A 18 -23.88 -46.00 -7.73
CA HIS A 18 -24.80 -46.73 -6.81
C HIS A 18 -24.59 -46.19 -5.36
N LEU A 19 -25.32 -46.63 -4.31
CA LEU A 19 -26.70 -46.27 -3.94
C LEU A 19 -26.95 -46.63 -2.43
N PHE A 20 -27.34 -45.65 -1.59
CA PHE A 20 -28.06 -45.77 -0.28
C PHE A 20 -27.44 -46.44 1.00
N PHE A 21 -27.59 -45.69 2.11
CA PHE A 21 -27.99 -46.07 3.50
C PHE A 21 -27.03 -46.63 4.58
N PHE A 22 -27.11 -45.97 5.77
CA PHE A 22 -26.74 -46.37 7.15
C PHE A 22 -25.23 -46.69 7.41
N CYS A 23 -24.67 -46.55 8.62
CA CYS A 23 -25.25 -46.57 9.98
C CYS A 23 -24.71 -45.45 10.92
N CYS A 24 -25.09 -45.47 12.20
CA CYS A 24 -24.86 -44.39 13.18
C CYS A 24 -23.56 -44.50 14.02
N TRP A 25 -23.17 -43.36 14.61
CA TRP A 25 -22.54 -43.15 15.93
C TRP A 25 -21.60 -44.23 16.54
N LEU A 26 -20.39 -43.81 16.91
CA LEU A 26 -19.82 -44.17 18.22
C LEU A 26 -18.80 -43.11 18.70
N LEU A 27 -18.76 -42.88 20.01
CA LEU A 27 -17.88 -41.92 20.69
C LEU A 27 -16.56 -42.59 21.10
N ILE A 28 -15.42 -41.97 20.83
CA ILE A 28 -14.14 -42.29 21.49
C ILE A 28 -13.45 -40.98 21.91
N PHE A 29 -12.85 -41.00 23.11
CA PHE A 29 -12.26 -39.84 23.78
C PHE A 29 -11.00 -39.31 23.09
N PRO A 30 -10.70 -38.00 23.20
CA PRO A 30 -9.40 -37.45 22.79
C PRO A 30 -8.32 -37.89 23.78
N ALA A 31 -7.52 -38.89 23.40
CA ALA A 31 -6.28 -39.20 24.11
C ALA A 31 -5.27 -38.03 23.95
N PRO A 32 -4.50 -37.68 24.99
CA PRO A 32 -3.53 -36.58 24.90
C PRO A 32 -2.35 -37.00 24.02
N PHE A 33 -2.29 -36.46 22.79
CA PHE A 33 -1.12 -36.58 21.92
C PHE A 33 0.05 -35.75 22.47
N SER A 34 0.75 -36.33 23.45
CA SER A 34 2.09 -35.91 23.87
C SER A 34 3.08 -36.21 22.74
N ILE A 35 3.11 -35.34 21.72
CA ILE A 35 4.24 -35.30 20.79
C ILE A 35 5.44 -34.81 21.60
N ALA A 36 6.30 -35.75 22.01
CA ALA A 36 7.57 -35.42 22.61
C ALA A 36 8.40 -34.62 21.61
N GLN A 37 8.58 -33.32 21.87
CA GLN A 37 9.57 -32.54 21.13
C GLN A 37 10.94 -33.13 21.42
N LYS A 38 11.51 -33.83 20.44
CA LYS A 38 12.98 -33.89 20.36
C LYS A 38 13.48 -32.46 20.31
N SER A 39 14.54 -32.16 21.06
CA SER A 39 15.34 -30.98 20.77
C SER A 39 15.76 -31.03 19.31
N PRO A 40 15.72 -29.92 18.56
CA PRO A 40 16.49 -29.84 17.33
C PRO A 40 17.96 -30.11 17.67
N ASP A 41 18.59 -31.02 16.94
CA ASP A 41 20.04 -31.12 16.88
C ASP A 41 20.61 -29.86 16.18
N ASP A 42 21.86 -29.48 16.45
CA ASP A 42 22.48 -28.23 15.96
C ASP A 42 22.23 -28.01 14.46
N PRO A 43 21.54 -26.92 14.04
CA PRO A 43 21.19 -26.69 12.65
C PRO A 43 22.44 -26.31 11.85
N THR A 44 23.08 -27.34 11.32
CA THR A 44 24.28 -27.29 10.49
C THR A 44 23.88 -27.22 9.02
N TRP A 45 24.25 -26.14 8.33
CA TRP A 45 23.71 -25.84 7.00
C TRP A 45 24.62 -26.42 5.92
N GLU A 46 24.34 -27.66 5.51
CA GLU A 46 24.77 -28.16 4.20
C GLU A 46 24.03 -27.41 3.09
N ALA A 47 24.74 -27.03 2.03
CA ALA A 47 24.22 -26.17 0.96
C ALA A 47 23.05 -26.75 0.15
N LYS A 48 22.79 -28.05 0.27
CA LYS A 48 21.57 -28.71 -0.27
C LYS A 48 20.29 -28.06 0.28
N ASN A 49 20.39 -27.36 1.42
CA ASN A 49 19.29 -26.63 2.05
C ASN A 49 19.15 -25.16 1.59
N PHE A 50 19.93 -24.69 0.60
CA PHE A 50 19.84 -23.30 0.12
C PHE A 50 18.61 -23.00 -0.76
N ASP A 51 17.90 -24.00 -1.28
CA ASP A 51 16.67 -23.80 -2.08
C ASP A 51 15.37 -24.12 -1.29
N ASN A 52 15.49 -24.66 -0.07
CA ASN A 52 14.33 -25.04 0.77
C ASN A 52 13.67 -23.82 1.44
N ARG A 53 12.67 -23.24 0.77
CA ARG A 53 11.93 -22.05 1.24
C ARG A 53 11.14 -22.32 2.52
N ASP A 54 10.58 -23.52 2.66
CA ASP A 54 9.56 -23.84 3.68
C ASP A 54 10.11 -24.17 5.08
N GLN A 55 11.40 -24.51 5.18
CA GLN A 55 12.09 -24.72 6.47
C GLN A 55 13.01 -23.56 6.85
N GLY A 56 12.90 -22.43 6.14
CA GLY A 56 13.76 -21.28 6.34
C GLY A 56 15.19 -21.51 5.83
N GLY A 57 15.35 -21.85 4.55
CA GLY A 57 16.64 -21.83 3.87
C GLY A 57 17.31 -20.44 3.88
N LEU A 58 18.57 -20.40 3.44
CA LEU A 58 19.30 -19.15 3.23
C LEU A 58 18.76 -18.50 1.95
N ALA A 59 18.11 -17.33 2.07
CA ALA A 59 17.38 -16.71 0.97
C ALA A 59 18.32 -16.03 -0.03
N VAL A 60 18.90 -16.86 -0.91
CA VAL A 60 19.68 -16.40 -2.05
C VAL A 60 18.80 -15.55 -2.95
N ARG A 61 19.19 -14.29 -3.15
CA ARG A 61 18.53 -13.35 -4.07
C ARG A 61 19.20 -13.48 -5.44
N PRO A 62 18.62 -14.18 -6.42
CA PRO A 62 19.30 -14.40 -7.68
C PRO A 62 19.28 -13.10 -8.49
N ARG A 63 20.39 -12.36 -8.46
CA ARG A 63 20.72 -11.33 -9.45
C ARG A 63 21.71 -11.92 -10.44
N ASP A 64 21.20 -12.89 -11.20
CA ASP A 64 21.82 -13.52 -12.38
C ASP A 64 23.21 -14.17 -12.20
N ARG A 65 23.76 -14.22 -10.97
CA ARG A 65 25.18 -14.54 -10.69
C ARG A 65 25.43 -15.24 -9.35
N SER A 66 24.49 -16.06 -8.93
CA SER A 66 24.59 -16.88 -7.72
C SER A 66 24.01 -18.27 -8.01
N GLU A 67 24.81 -19.31 -7.84
CA GLU A 67 24.48 -20.69 -8.22
C GLU A 67 24.92 -21.68 -7.13
N VAL A 68 24.28 -22.85 -7.07
CA VAL A 68 24.68 -23.91 -6.13
C VAL A 68 25.48 -24.97 -6.88
N VAL A 69 26.76 -25.12 -6.54
CA VAL A 69 27.72 -26.03 -7.20
C VAL A 69 28.34 -26.93 -6.14
N ASP A 70 28.33 -28.25 -6.38
CA ASP A 70 28.93 -29.28 -5.50
C ASP A 70 28.57 -29.17 -4.01
N GLY A 71 27.38 -28.66 -3.70
CA GLY A 71 26.98 -28.39 -2.32
C GLY A 71 27.70 -27.18 -1.72
N ARG A 72 27.82 -26.08 -2.47
CA ARG A 72 28.29 -24.76 -2.04
C ARG A 72 27.48 -23.67 -2.75
N LEU A 73 27.34 -22.48 -2.15
CA LEU A 73 26.74 -21.33 -2.83
C LEU A 73 27.84 -20.46 -3.44
N ARG A 74 28.00 -20.54 -4.77
CA ARG A 74 28.94 -19.73 -5.53
C ARG A 74 28.35 -18.36 -5.84
N ILE A 75 29.16 -17.32 -5.67
CA ILE A 75 28.82 -15.92 -5.93
C ILE A 75 29.86 -15.33 -6.88
N SER A 76 29.42 -14.88 -8.06
CA SER A 76 30.31 -14.54 -9.19
C SER A 76 30.15 -13.10 -9.69
N GLY A 77 31.25 -12.50 -10.16
CA GLY A 77 31.30 -11.16 -10.72
C GLY A 77 32.14 -11.13 -12.00
N ASN A 78 31.69 -10.38 -13.00
CA ASN A 78 32.54 -10.04 -14.14
C ASN A 78 33.55 -8.93 -13.75
N GLU A 79 34.52 -8.68 -14.62
CA GLU A 79 35.64 -7.73 -14.45
C GLU A 79 35.25 -6.31 -13.99
N LYS A 80 33.97 -5.94 -14.17
CA LYS A 80 33.40 -4.69 -13.67
C LYS A 80 32.74 -4.94 -12.30
N LYS A 81 33.43 -4.51 -11.23
CA LYS A 81 33.08 -4.65 -9.80
C LYS A 81 31.57 -4.64 -9.54
N THR A 82 31.00 -5.84 -9.42
CA THR A 82 29.57 -6.09 -9.36
C THR A 82 29.11 -6.23 -7.91
N ASN A 83 28.05 -5.51 -7.53
CA ASN A 83 27.46 -5.60 -6.19
C ASN A 83 26.38 -6.71 -6.13
N VAL A 84 26.70 -7.83 -5.50
CA VAL A 84 25.80 -8.95 -5.19
C VAL A 84 25.38 -8.89 -3.71
N GLY A 85 24.18 -9.37 -3.38
CA GLY A 85 23.68 -9.40 -2.00
C GLY A 85 22.86 -10.66 -1.71
N VAL A 86 23.11 -11.28 -0.55
CA VAL A 86 22.46 -12.50 -0.06
C VAL A 86 21.99 -12.23 1.37
N GLU A 87 20.85 -12.75 1.80
CA GLU A 87 20.36 -12.55 3.18
C GLU A 87 19.67 -13.77 3.78
N ARG A 88 19.69 -13.84 5.11
CA ARG A 88 18.99 -14.84 5.93
C ARG A 88 18.19 -14.07 6.98
N LEU A 89 16.92 -14.43 7.15
CA LEU A 89 16.07 -13.90 8.21
C LEU A 89 15.77 -15.01 9.22
N PHE A 90 16.04 -14.73 10.50
CA PHE A 90 15.77 -15.65 11.61
C PHE A 90 14.41 -15.29 12.22
N ASN A 91 13.33 -15.66 11.53
CA ASN A 91 11.97 -15.18 11.82
C ASN A 91 11.28 -15.85 13.02
N VAL A 92 11.94 -16.80 13.70
CA VAL A 92 11.40 -17.52 14.86
C VAL A 92 12.49 -17.62 15.94
N PRO A 93 12.22 -17.24 17.20
CA PRO A 93 13.16 -17.44 18.31
C PRO A 93 13.37 -18.95 18.62
N PRO A 94 14.50 -19.35 19.23
CA PRO A 94 15.59 -18.50 19.73
C PRO A 94 16.37 -17.83 18.59
N TYR A 95 16.67 -16.54 18.76
CA TYR A 95 17.60 -15.85 17.86
C TYR A 95 19.02 -16.37 18.14
N PRO A 96 19.86 -16.59 17.11
CA PRO A 96 21.18 -17.17 17.29
C PRO A 96 22.08 -16.30 18.17
N THR A 97 22.82 -16.95 19.08
CA THR A 97 23.88 -16.34 19.88
C THR A 97 25.26 -16.55 19.29
N ASP A 98 25.45 -17.55 18.43
CA ASP A 98 26.61 -17.65 17.55
C ASP A 98 26.16 -17.80 16.08
N LEU A 99 26.89 -17.17 15.18
CA LEU A 99 26.71 -17.21 13.74
C LEU A 99 28.06 -17.36 13.05
N GLU A 100 28.33 -18.54 12.50
CA GLU A 100 29.51 -18.82 11.67
C GLU A 100 29.14 -18.73 10.17
N VAL A 101 30.00 -18.10 9.37
CA VAL A 101 29.96 -18.16 7.90
C VAL A 101 31.34 -18.54 7.39
N VAL A 102 31.40 -19.55 6.53
CA VAL A 102 32.63 -20.12 5.99
C VAL A 102 32.69 -19.85 4.49
N ILE A 103 33.64 -19.02 4.07
CA ILE A 103 33.83 -18.53 2.70
C ILE A 103 35.14 -19.08 2.15
N GLN A 104 35.15 -19.58 0.92
CA GLN A 104 36.36 -19.90 0.17
C GLN A 104 36.43 -18.96 -1.06
N PRO A 105 37.28 -17.92 -1.03
CA PRO A 105 37.56 -17.11 -2.22
C PRO A 105 38.25 -17.94 -3.30
N SER A 106 38.08 -17.56 -4.57
CA SER A 106 38.86 -18.10 -5.67
C SER A 106 40.19 -17.35 -5.85
N PRO A 107 41.17 -17.91 -6.59
CA PRO A 107 42.44 -17.21 -6.87
C PRO A 107 42.26 -15.93 -7.71
N ASP A 108 41.21 -15.86 -8.52
CA ASP A 108 40.80 -14.73 -9.37
C ASP A 108 39.97 -13.65 -8.64
N TRP A 109 39.72 -13.80 -7.33
CA TRP A 109 38.87 -12.88 -6.56
C TRP A 109 39.53 -11.52 -6.26
N ASP A 110 39.07 -10.46 -6.94
CA ASP A 110 39.23 -9.06 -6.50
C ASP A 110 37.89 -8.48 -6.05
N GLY A 111 37.87 -7.77 -4.92
CA GLY A 111 36.65 -7.14 -4.45
C GLY A 111 36.60 -6.83 -2.96
N ARG A 112 35.41 -6.99 -2.39
CA ARG A 112 35.14 -6.91 -0.96
C ARG A 112 33.92 -7.75 -0.61
N ILE A 113 33.90 -8.38 0.55
CA ILE A 113 32.72 -9.04 1.11
C ILE A 113 32.42 -8.39 2.45
N MET A 114 31.19 -7.95 2.66
CA MET A 114 30.69 -7.46 3.95
C MET A 114 29.66 -8.45 4.49
N LEU A 115 29.91 -9.00 5.67
CA LEU A 115 28.93 -9.72 6.47
C LEU A 115 28.38 -8.77 7.55
N ARG A 116 27.06 -8.77 7.78
CA ARG A 116 26.39 -7.89 8.74
C ARG A 116 25.25 -8.62 9.44
N VAL A 117 25.26 -8.60 10.78
CA VAL A 117 24.16 -9.05 11.62
C VAL A 117 23.33 -7.85 12.06
N GLU A 118 22.01 -7.98 12.06
CA GLU A 118 21.06 -6.87 12.25
C GLU A 118 19.89 -7.26 13.15
N ASP A 119 19.37 -6.30 13.91
CA ASP A 119 18.04 -6.34 14.49
C ASP A 119 17.12 -5.41 13.68
N LEU A 120 16.16 -5.99 12.97
CA LEU A 120 15.21 -5.28 12.11
C LEU A 120 14.21 -4.40 12.87
N ALA A 121 14.10 -4.51 14.20
CA ALA A 121 13.21 -3.66 15.00
C ALA A 121 13.86 -2.33 15.42
N SER A 122 15.17 -2.33 15.66
CA SER A 122 15.96 -1.15 16.07
C SER A 122 16.91 -0.62 14.98
N HIS A 123 17.09 -1.40 13.91
CA HIS A 123 18.14 -1.24 12.88
C HIS A 123 19.58 -1.31 13.41
N ALA A 124 19.77 -1.70 14.68
CA ALA A 124 21.07 -1.93 15.27
C ALA A 124 21.82 -3.07 14.56
N TYR A 125 23.14 -2.98 14.47
CA TYR A 125 23.93 -3.92 13.69
C TYR A 125 25.40 -4.02 14.12
N VAL A 126 26.02 -5.13 13.73
CA VAL A 126 27.49 -5.29 13.67
C VAL A 126 27.87 -5.83 12.30
N ALA A 127 28.96 -5.34 11.72
CA ALA A 127 29.43 -5.75 10.40
C ALA A 127 30.93 -6.04 10.38
N ILE A 128 31.35 -6.99 9.54
CA ILE A 128 32.72 -7.38 9.25
C ILE A 128 32.95 -7.25 7.73
N LEU A 129 34.07 -6.65 7.34
CA LEU A 129 34.55 -6.51 5.97
C LEU A 129 35.74 -7.43 5.72
N ILE A 130 35.78 -8.04 4.53
CA ILE A 130 36.87 -8.88 4.01
C ILE A 130 37.36 -8.27 2.68
N ARG A 131 38.67 -8.30 2.44
CA ARG A 131 39.34 -7.82 1.21
C ARG A 131 40.39 -8.84 0.70
N PRO A 132 40.84 -8.77 -0.57
CA PRO A 132 41.77 -9.75 -1.17
C PRO A 132 43.16 -9.75 -0.53
N SER A 133 43.59 -8.59 -0.03
CA SER A 133 44.81 -8.40 0.77
C SER A 133 44.74 -9.03 2.18
N LYS A 134 43.69 -9.80 2.48
CA LYS A 134 43.32 -10.29 3.83
C LYS A 134 43.34 -9.20 4.89
N GLU A 135 42.88 -8.02 4.48
CA GLU A 135 42.46 -6.95 5.38
C GLU A 135 41.05 -7.24 5.87
N TYR A 136 40.94 -7.51 7.17
CA TYR A 136 39.67 -7.63 7.87
C TYR A 136 39.37 -6.34 8.63
N ALA A 137 38.14 -5.85 8.54
CA ALA A 137 37.69 -4.71 9.32
C ALA A 137 36.31 -4.93 9.94
N TRP A 138 35.93 -4.12 10.94
CA TRP A 138 34.61 -4.19 11.56
C TRP A 138 34.02 -2.82 11.88
N THR A 139 32.69 -2.74 11.98
CA THR A 139 31.95 -1.57 12.48
C THR A 139 30.66 -2.02 13.17
N SER A 140 30.01 -1.10 13.90
CA SER A 140 28.75 -1.34 14.62
C SER A 140 27.99 -0.04 14.85
N GLY A 141 26.66 -0.12 14.96
CA GLY A 141 25.79 1.02 15.26
C GLY A 141 24.45 0.59 15.87
N ASP A 142 23.84 1.46 16.68
CA ASP A 142 22.67 1.16 17.52
C ASP A 142 21.31 1.61 16.94
N ASP A 143 21.30 2.43 15.89
CA ASP A 143 20.09 3.08 15.34
C ASP A 143 19.99 3.00 13.80
N GLY A 144 20.77 2.10 13.19
CA GLY A 144 20.87 1.96 11.74
C GLY A 144 21.76 2.99 11.03
N ARG A 145 22.26 4.02 11.72
CA ARG A 145 23.23 4.96 11.12
C ARG A 145 24.56 4.26 10.87
N TRP A 146 25.15 4.55 9.72
CA TRP A 146 26.41 3.93 9.33
C TRP A 146 27.60 4.59 10.04
N ASN A 147 28.34 3.79 10.82
CA ASN A 147 29.57 4.20 11.49
C ASN A 147 30.83 3.73 10.75
N ASP A 148 31.92 4.48 10.86
CA ASP A 148 33.21 4.16 10.23
C ASP A 148 33.83 2.82 10.68
N TRP A 149 34.71 2.28 9.84
CA TRP A 149 35.42 1.02 10.09
C TRP A 149 36.51 1.19 11.16
N LYS A 150 36.36 0.52 12.31
CA LYS A 150 37.06 0.84 13.56
C LYS A 150 38.45 0.23 13.73
N ARG A 151 38.77 -0.85 13.01
CA ARG A 151 40.07 -1.55 13.07
C ARG A 151 40.33 -2.27 11.76
N TYR A 152 41.57 -2.29 11.29
CA TYR A 152 42.04 -3.15 10.20
C TYR A 152 43.06 -4.15 10.74
N ILE A 153 42.90 -5.44 10.43
CA ILE A 153 43.90 -6.49 10.68
C ILE A 153 44.34 -7.05 9.34
N LYS A 154 45.66 -7.15 9.11
CA LYS A 154 46.25 -7.91 8.01
C LYS A 154 46.79 -9.23 8.56
N ALA A 155 46.34 -10.36 7.99
CA ALA A 155 46.79 -11.68 8.41
C ALA A 155 47.46 -12.43 7.24
N PRO A 156 48.62 -13.09 7.44
CA PRO A 156 49.26 -13.90 6.42
C PRO A 156 48.46 -15.20 6.18
N ILE A 157 47.72 -15.23 5.08
CA ILE A 157 46.81 -16.29 4.67
C ILE A 157 46.98 -16.48 3.15
N SER A 158 46.98 -17.71 2.62
CA SER A 158 47.08 -17.96 1.16
C SER A 158 45.84 -17.46 0.40
N SER A 159 45.90 -17.34 -0.93
CA SER A 159 44.74 -16.96 -1.77
C SER A 159 43.57 -17.94 -1.59
N ASP A 160 43.89 -19.22 -1.50
CA ASP A 160 42.94 -20.33 -1.65
C ASP A 160 42.39 -20.81 -0.28
N ALA A 161 42.84 -20.19 0.82
CA ALA A 161 42.50 -20.57 2.18
C ALA A 161 41.14 -20.05 2.62
N THR A 162 40.35 -20.98 3.16
CA THR A 162 39.02 -20.73 3.73
C THR A 162 39.05 -19.65 4.83
N VAL A 163 38.16 -18.67 4.70
CA VAL A 163 37.90 -17.60 5.67
C VAL A 163 36.62 -17.94 6.44
N ARG A 164 36.78 -18.25 7.72
CA ARG A 164 35.70 -18.41 8.69
C ARG A 164 35.47 -17.08 9.41
N VAL A 165 34.24 -16.60 9.43
CA VAL A 165 33.82 -15.38 10.17
C VAL A 165 32.77 -15.79 11.19
N GLN A 166 32.89 -15.34 12.44
CA GLN A 166 31.90 -15.62 13.49
C GLN A 166 31.45 -14.34 14.23
N PHE A 167 30.18 -14.29 14.59
CA PHE A 167 29.55 -13.26 15.41
C PHE A 167 29.00 -13.89 16.70
N VAL A 168 29.78 -13.90 17.77
CA VAL A 168 29.42 -14.52 19.05
C VAL A 168 28.84 -13.46 19.99
N LYS A 169 27.58 -13.58 20.40
CA LYS A 169 26.95 -12.70 21.38
C LYS A 169 27.43 -13.04 22.79
N THR A 170 28.20 -12.14 23.40
CA THR A 170 28.84 -12.35 24.71
C THR A 170 28.03 -11.84 25.88
N THR A 171 27.14 -10.87 25.66
CA THR A 171 26.15 -10.38 26.64
C THR A 171 24.89 -9.93 25.88
N PRO A 172 23.75 -9.63 26.54
CA PRO A 172 22.58 -9.06 25.89
C PRO A 172 22.87 -7.82 25.01
N GLU A 173 23.85 -7.00 25.41
CA GLU A 173 24.24 -5.75 24.74
C GLU A 173 25.59 -5.83 23.98
N SER A 174 26.24 -7.00 23.85
CA SER A 174 27.58 -7.05 23.25
C SER A 174 27.99 -8.32 22.50
N PHE A 175 28.88 -8.14 21.53
CA PHE A 175 29.38 -9.17 20.62
C PHE A 175 30.91 -9.28 20.59
N ARG A 176 31.41 -10.49 20.38
CA ARG A 176 32.77 -10.81 19.99
C ARG A 176 32.80 -11.17 18.50
N LEU A 177 33.76 -10.60 17.79
CA LEU A 177 33.95 -10.78 16.35
C LEU A 177 35.22 -11.58 16.10
N LEU A 178 35.08 -12.71 15.42
CA LEU A 178 36.17 -13.64 15.15
C LEU A 178 36.36 -13.82 13.64
N VAL A 179 37.62 -13.94 13.22
CA VAL A 179 38.00 -14.34 11.87
C VAL A 179 39.08 -15.41 11.98
N ASN A 180 38.86 -16.58 11.38
CA ASN A 180 39.72 -17.77 11.51
C ASN A 180 40.06 -18.10 12.98
N GLY A 181 39.09 -17.94 13.89
CA GLY A 181 39.25 -18.13 15.34
C GLY A 181 39.99 -17.00 16.06
N GLN A 182 40.60 -16.04 15.35
CA GLN A 182 41.28 -14.88 15.93
C GLN A 182 40.30 -13.77 16.25
N THR A 183 40.43 -13.14 17.43
CA THR A 183 39.53 -12.07 17.87
C THR A 183 39.85 -10.73 17.18
N LEU A 184 38.99 -10.36 16.22
CA LEU A 184 39.01 -9.06 15.55
C LEU A 184 38.56 -7.94 16.52
N ALA A 185 37.52 -8.21 17.32
CA ALA A 185 37.06 -7.36 18.42
C ALA A 185 36.46 -8.21 19.56
N GLY A 186 36.88 -7.95 20.81
CA GLY A 186 36.58 -8.84 21.96
C GLY A 186 35.25 -8.59 22.68
N ASN A 187 34.81 -7.33 22.72
CA ASN A 187 33.58 -6.88 23.37
C ASN A 187 33.08 -5.60 22.66
N VAL A 188 32.24 -5.78 21.64
CA VAL A 188 31.63 -4.70 20.85
C VAL A 188 30.26 -4.38 21.44
N PRO A 189 30.06 -3.23 22.10
CA PRO A 189 28.76 -2.84 22.62
C PRO A 189 27.84 -2.42 21.46
N VAL A 190 26.63 -2.98 21.44
CA VAL A 190 25.47 -2.58 20.62
C VAL A 190 24.22 -2.90 21.43
N LYS A 191 23.78 -1.92 22.23
CA LYS A 191 22.67 -2.06 23.19
C LYS A 191 21.35 -2.45 22.55
N ASN A 192 21.16 -2.02 21.31
CA ASN A 192 19.90 -2.19 20.58
C ASN A 192 19.86 -3.45 19.71
N LEU A 193 20.97 -4.19 19.58
CA LEU A 193 21.06 -5.46 18.83
C LEU A 193 20.65 -6.65 19.72
N ASN A 194 19.40 -6.58 20.20
CA ASN A 194 18.87 -7.55 21.15
C ASN A 194 18.54 -8.89 20.47
N SER A 195 17.93 -8.83 19.28
CA SER A 195 17.55 -9.99 18.48
C SER A 195 18.35 -10.03 17.18
N VAL A 196 19.21 -11.04 17.00
CA VAL A 196 19.86 -11.27 15.69
C VAL A 196 18.84 -11.91 14.75
N ASN A 197 17.91 -11.10 14.24
CA ASN A 197 16.83 -11.55 13.37
C ASN A 197 17.17 -11.44 11.88
N LYS A 198 18.34 -10.88 11.53
CA LYS A 198 18.87 -10.90 10.15
C LYS A 198 20.39 -11.06 10.10
N LEU A 199 20.84 -11.82 9.10
CA LEU A 199 22.22 -11.83 8.58
C LEU A 199 22.16 -11.41 7.11
N SER A 200 23.00 -10.45 6.71
CA SER A 200 23.18 -10.03 5.32
C SER A 200 24.65 -10.16 4.88
N LEU A 201 24.86 -10.62 3.65
CA LEU A 201 26.13 -10.59 2.95
C LEU A 201 25.98 -9.65 1.77
N THR A 202 26.88 -8.67 1.65
CA THR A 202 26.98 -7.79 0.47
C THR A 202 28.40 -7.83 -0.09
N ALA A 203 28.55 -8.23 -1.35
CA ALA A 203 29.85 -8.41 -1.99
C ALA A 203 29.98 -7.51 -3.21
N GLY A 204 31.10 -6.79 -3.35
CA GLY A 204 31.44 -6.01 -4.55
C GLY A 204 32.64 -6.65 -5.23
N ILE A 205 32.43 -7.40 -6.33
CA ILE A 205 33.39 -8.42 -6.81
C ILE A 205 33.67 -8.43 -8.31
N SER A 206 34.86 -8.93 -8.63
CA SER A 206 35.33 -9.53 -9.87
C SER A 206 35.88 -10.92 -9.53
N GLY A 207 35.77 -11.90 -10.43
CA GLY A 207 36.04 -13.30 -10.09
C GLY A 207 34.92 -13.90 -9.23
N HIS A 208 35.22 -14.87 -8.37
CA HIS A 208 34.18 -15.57 -7.60
C HIS A 208 34.58 -15.95 -6.16
N PHE A 209 33.59 -16.36 -5.36
CA PHE A 209 33.82 -17.03 -4.09
C PHE A 209 32.68 -18.00 -3.77
N ASP A 210 32.98 -19.05 -3.02
CA ASP A 210 32.01 -20.04 -2.55
C ASP A 210 31.70 -19.81 -1.07
N ILE A 211 30.42 -19.78 -0.68
CA ILE A 211 30.01 -20.00 0.70
C ILE A 211 29.94 -21.52 0.91
N VAL A 212 30.90 -22.04 1.67
CA VAL A 212 31.10 -23.47 1.93
C VAL A 212 30.12 -23.96 3.00
N SER A 213 29.85 -23.14 4.01
CA SER A 213 28.80 -23.38 5.00
C SER A 213 28.39 -22.10 5.73
N ALA A 214 27.23 -22.16 6.37
CA ALA A 214 26.86 -21.26 7.46
C ALA A 214 26.42 -22.12 8.66
N ARG A 215 26.51 -21.59 9.88
CA ARG A 215 26.00 -22.21 11.10
C ARG A 215 25.39 -21.15 12.00
N ALA A 216 24.35 -21.54 12.74
CA ALA A 216 23.63 -20.65 13.64
C ALA A 216 23.24 -21.48 14.87
N SER A 217 23.74 -21.14 16.05
CA SER A 217 23.43 -21.85 17.29
C SER A 217 22.99 -20.87 18.38
N SER A 218 22.35 -21.40 19.43
CA SER A 218 21.88 -20.62 20.57
C SER A 218 22.14 -21.37 21.87
N ASP A 219 23.07 -20.87 22.68
CA ASP A 219 23.49 -21.51 23.96
C ASP A 219 22.41 -21.45 25.07
N ALA A 220 21.22 -20.95 24.74
CA ALA A 220 20.12 -20.72 25.67
C ALA A 220 19.06 -21.83 25.53
N PRO A 221 19.02 -22.84 26.42
CA PRO A 221 17.91 -23.79 26.52
C PRO A 221 16.69 -23.11 27.18
N LEU A 222 16.09 -22.15 26.47
CA LEU A 222 14.95 -21.38 26.95
C LEU A 222 13.85 -21.37 25.89
N THR A 223 12.78 -22.11 26.18
CA THR A 223 11.44 -21.77 25.70
C THR A 223 11.22 -20.28 26.00
N PRO A 224 11.09 -19.41 24.99
CA PRO A 224 11.06 -17.99 25.26
C PRO A 224 9.75 -17.69 25.99
N LYS A 225 9.84 -17.01 27.14
CA LYS A 225 8.72 -16.21 27.67
C LYS A 225 8.53 -14.97 26.79
N VAL A 226 8.25 -15.18 25.50
CA VAL A 226 7.27 -14.33 24.83
C VAL A 226 6.00 -14.55 25.64
N SER A 227 5.59 -13.53 26.39
CA SER A 227 4.22 -13.50 26.87
C SER A 227 3.36 -13.31 25.61
N ASN A 228 2.92 -14.43 25.03
CA ASN A 228 1.96 -14.41 23.92
C ASN A 228 0.69 -13.63 24.33
N LEU A 229 0.47 -13.43 25.63
CA LEU A 229 -0.45 -12.47 26.21
C LEU A 229 0.05 -11.01 26.09
N LYS A 230 -0.64 -10.21 25.27
CA LYS A 230 -0.64 -8.74 25.31
C LYS A 230 -1.80 -8.24 26.18
N ARG A 231 -1.57 -7.21 27.00
CA ARG A 231 -2.60 -6.54 27.82
C ARG A 231 -2.86 -5.12 27.34
N VAL A 232 -4.13 -4.74 27.27
CA VAL A 232 -4.59 -3.38 26.91
C VAL A 232 -5.71 -2.97 27.87
N GLY A 233 -5.67 -1.73 28.37
CA GLY A 233 -6.80 -1.10 29.07
C GLY A 233 -7.46 -0.08 28.16
N VAL A 234 -8.79 -0.02 28.15
CA VAL A 234 -9.59 0.91 27.34
C VAL A 234 -10.73 1.43 28.21
N ASP A 235 -10.82 2.74 28.36
CA ASP A 235 -11.89 3.40 29.12
C ASP A 235 -13.04 3.76 28.19
N LEU A 236 -14.26 3.26 28.49
CA LEU A 236 -15.44 3.52 27.67
C LEU A 236 -16.04 4.89 28.01
N VAL A 237 -16.42 5.65 26.98
CA VAL A 237 -16.92 7.02 27.15
C VAL A 237 -18.41 7.01 27.48
N PRO A 238 -18.86 7.72 28.53
CA PRO A 238 -20.29 7.93 28.80
C PRO A 238 -20.85 9.06 27.92
N GLY A 239 -22.11 8.94 27.51
CA GLY A 239 -22.82 10.00 26.77
C GLY A 239 -22.51 10.04 25.27
N ALA A 240 -22.39 11.24 24.71
CA ALA A 240 -22.37 11.47 23.27
C ALA A 240 -21.05 11.01 22.60
N VAL A 241 -21.13 9.93 21.83
CA VAL A 241 -20.00 9.33 21.12
C VAL A 241 -19.72 10.07 19.81
N ARG A 242 -18.49 10.56 19.62
CA ARG A 242 -18.09 11.31 18.42
C ARG A 242 -17.33 10.45 17.41
N ALA A 243 -17.86 10.28 16.20
CA ALA A 243 -17.15 9.65 15.09
C ALA A 243 -15.77 10.30 14.86
N ALA A 244 -14.73 9.46 14.76
CA ALA A 244 -13.35 9.90 14.57
C ALA A 244 -13.19 10.68 13.26
N ASN A 245 -13.75 10.14 12.17
CA ASN A 245 -13.98 10.89 10.92
C ASN A 245 -15.01 10.16 10.02
N PRO A 246 -16.26 10.66 9.90
CA PRO A 246 -17.27 10.02 9.04
C PRO A 246 -16.98 10.16 7.53
N ASN A 247 -16.07 11.05 7.13
CA ASN A 247 -15.74 11.36 5.73
C ASN A 247 -14.55 10.53 5.20
N ALA A 248 -13.88 9.76 6.05
CA ALA A 248 -12.59 9.14 5.77
C ALA A 248 -12.60 8.03 4.71
N ASN A 249 -13.75 7.46 4.34
CA ASN A 249 -13.83 6.28 3.49
C ASN A 249 -14.28 6.60 2.06
N GLY A 250 -13.40 7.26 1.30
CA GLY A 250 -13.62 7.57 -0.10
C GLY A 250 -13.08 6.49 -1.04
N TYR A 251 -13.65 6.40 -2.25
CA TYR A 251 -13.13 5.51 -3.29
C TYR A 251 -13.11 6.17 -4.67
N GLN A 252 -12.03 5.98 -5.43
CA GLN A 252 -11.95 6.49 -6.79
C GLN A 252 -12.59 5.52 -7.78
N ILE A 253 -13.53 6.03 -8.57
CA ILE A 253 -14.08 5.41 -9.77
C ILE A 253 -13.30 5.97 -10.97
N ALA A 254 -12.32 5.20 -11.44
CA ALA A 254 -11.51 5.56 -12.62
C ALA A 254 -12.07 4.96 -13.90
N TYR A 255 -12.21 5.78 -14.92
CA TYR A 255 -12.93 5.47 -16.17
C TYR A 255 -12.44 4.22 -16.95
N PHE A 256 -11.20 3.77 -16.74
CA PHE A 256 -10.54 2.76 -17.59
C PHE A 256 -10.77 1.29 -17.21
N GLU A 257 -11.62 1.01 -16.23
CA GLU A 257 -11.89 -0.35 -15.75
C GLU A 257 -13.33 -0.77 -16.05
N ARG A 258 -13.49 -1.80 -16.88
CA ARG A 258 -14.78 -2.32 -17.37
C ARG A 258 -15.76 -2.62 -16.23
N GLY A 259 -15.29 -3.03 -15.06
CA GLY A 259 -16.14 -3.30 -13.90
C GLY A 259 -17.00 -2.13 -13.44
N TYR A 260 -16.52 -0.89 -13.53
CA TYR A 260 -17.33 0.29 -13.18
C TYR A 260 -18.42 0.54 -14.22
N SER A 261 -18.05 0.55 -15.49
CA SER A 261 -18.98 0.85 -16.57
C SER A 261 -20.05 -0.23 -16.72
N ASP A 262 -19.68 -1.51 -16.57
CA ASP A 262 -20.62 -2.63 -16.55
C ASP A 262 -21.57 -2.46 -15.33
N GLY A 263 -21.05 -2.13 -14.15
CA GLY A 263 -21.85 -1.88 -12.93
C GLY A 263 -22.59 -0.53 -12.88
N MET A 264 -22.36 0.36 -13.84
CA MET A 264 -23.10 1.60 -14.02
C MET A 264 -24.23 1.44 -15.04
N THR A 265 -23.98 0.71 -16.14
CA THR A 265 -24.87 0.66 -17.31
C THR A 265 -25.73 -0.60 -17.41
N ASP A 266 -25.33 -1.73 -16.81
CA ASP A 266 -26.13 -2.97 -16.72
C ASP A 266 -26.86 -3.01 -15.36
N PRO A 267 -28.21 -3.00 -15.31
CA PRO A 267 -28.96 -2.97 -14.04
C PRO A 267 -28.69 -4.16 -13.11
N ALA A 268 -28.40 -5.36 -13.64
CA ALA A 268 -28.13 -6.53 -12.82
C ALA A 268 -26.74 -6.41 -12.16
N ARG A 269 -25.75 -5.96 -12.94
CA ARG A 269 -24.38 -5.72 -12.44
C ARG A 269 -24.31 -4.50 -11.51
N ARG A 270 -25.20 -3.52 -11.68
CA ARG A 270 -25.37 -2.40 -10.74
C ARG A 270 -25.81 -2.90 -9.36
N ALA A 271 -26.78 -3.81 -9.29
CA ALA A 271 -27.20 -4.38 -8.01
C ALA A 271 -26.05 -5.11 -7.29
N GLU A 272 -25.23 -5.88 -8.03
CA GLU A 272 -24.01 -6.48 -7.46
C GLU A 272 -22.99 -5.42 -7.00
N LEU A 273 -22.67 -4.43 -7.84
CA LEU A 273 -21.70 -3.38 -7.51
C LEU A 273 -22.14 -2.57 -6.28
N VAL A 274 -23.40 -2.17 -6.21
CA VAL A 274 -23.96 -1.44 -5.07
C VAL A 274 -23.94 -2.31 -3.80
N SER A 275 -24.19 -3.61 -3.90
CA SER A 275 -24.08 -4.55 -2.77
C SER A 275 -22.64 -4.64 -2.25
N THR A 276 -21.66 -4.85 -3.14
CA THR A 276 -20.24 -4.90 -2.76
C THR A 276 -19.75 -3.53 -2.24
N LEU A 277 -20.23 -2.42 -2.79
CA LEU A 277 -19.97 -1.08 -2.23
C LEU A 277 -20.55 -0.92 -0.83
N ARG A 278 -21.80 -1.34 -0.56
CA ARG A 278 -22.36 -1.30 0.80
C ARG A 278 -21.51 -2.12 1.79
N SER A 279 -20.92 -3.24 1.36
CA SER A 279 -20.00 -4.02 2.20
C SER A 279 -18.70 -3.26 2.56
N LEU A 280 -18.25 -2.35 1.69
CA LEU A 280 -17.09 -1.47 1.91
C LEU A 280 -17.41 -0.23 2.77
N ASN A 281 -18.68 0.05 3.07
CA ASN A 281 -19.17 1.17 3.89
C ASN A 281 -18.68 2.59 3.44
N PRO A 282 -18.68 2.94 2.14
CA PRO A 282 -18.16 4.21 1.63
C PRO A 282 -18.85 5.42 2.27
N SER A 283 -18.09 6.50 2.43
CA SER A 283 -18.60 7.85 2.76
C SER A 283 -18.53 8.80 1.55
N SER A 284 -17.66 8.52 0.58
CA SER A 284 -17.60 9.29 -0.67
C SER A 284 -17.13 8.47 -1.88
N LEU A 285 -17.45 8.95 -3.08
CA LEU A 285 -16.97 8.40 -4.35
C LEU A 285 -16.37 9.53 -5.21
N ARG A 286 -15.21 9.30 -5.83
CA ARG A 286 -14.51 10.27 -6.69
C ARG A 286 -14.61 9.86 -8.17
N PHE A 287 -14.92 10.80 -9.06
CA PHE A 287 -15.18 10.54 -10.48
C PHE A 287 -14.84 11.77 -11.33
N PRO A 288 -14.38 11.63 -12.61
CA PRO A 288 -14.08 10.40 -13.36
C PRO A 288 -12.74 9.72 -13.05
N GLY A 289 -12.02 10.21 -12.03
CA GLY A 289 -10.87 9.53 -11.42
C GLY A 289 -9.52 9.86 -12.05
N GLY A 290 -8.66 10.50 -11.26
CA GLY A 290 -7.26 10.69 -11.61
C GLY A 290 -7.04 11.54 -12.86
N SER A 291 -5.95 11.25 -13.57
CA SER A 291 -5.60 11.98 -14.80
C SER A 291 -6.61 11.82 -15.95
N TRP A 292 -7.63 10.95 -15.85
CA TRP A 292 -8.68 10.80 -16.87
C TRP A 292 -9.64 11.98 -16.97
N VAL A 293 -9.73 12.85 -15.94
CA VAL A 293 -10.61 14.04 -15.99
C VAL A 293 -10.36 14.91 -17.23
N TYR A 294 -9.13 14.95 -17.76
CA TYR A 294 -8.75 15.72 -18.95
C TYR A 294 -8.93 15.00 -20.30
N TRP A 295 -9.34 13.73 -20.30
CA TRP A 295 -9.39 12.86 -21.50
C TRP A 295 -10.71 12.07 -21.58
N TYR A 296 -11.72 12.53 -20.87
CA TYR A 296 -13.06 11.93 -20.77
C TYR A 296 -14.10 13.06 -20.74
N SER A 297 -15.30 12.78 -21.26
CA SER A 297 -16.48 13.64 -21.06
C SER A 297 -17.75 12.81 -20.90
N ASP A 298 -18.57 13.24 -19.95
CA ASP A 298 -19.92 12.80 -19.63
C ASP A 298 -20.99 13.23 -20.65
N ILE A 299 -20.61 13.98 -21.69
CA ILE A 299 -21.50 14.45 -22.76
C ILE A 299 -21.76 13.34 -23.80
N SER A 300 -20.77 12.49 -24.11
CA SER A 300 -20.92 11.47 -25.16
C SER A 300 -19.88 10.34 -25.07
N PRO A 301 -20.24 9.08 -25.40
CA PRO A 301 -19.28 7.99 -25.57
C PRO A 301 -18.26 8.22 -26.69
N LYS A 302 -18.56 9.10 -27.66
CA LYS A 302 -17.61 9.48 -28.71
C LYS A 302 -16.43 10.29 -28.19
N SER A 303 -16.57 10.95 -27.04
CA SER A 303 -15.57 11.88 -26.49
C SER A 303 -14.17 11.26 -26.36
N ILE A 304 -14.07 10.01 -25.92
CA ILE A 304 -12.79 9.29 -25.80
C ILE A 304 -12.09 9.16 -27.16
N ALA A 305 -12.84 8.85 -28.22
CA ALA A 305 -12.31 8.77 -29.57
C ALA A 305 -11.93 10.15 -30.13
N ALA A 306 -12.55 11.24 -29.67
CA ALA A 306 -12.14 12.60 -29.99
C ALA A 306 -10.86 13.02 -29.22
N PHE A 307 -10.80 12.78 -27.91
CA PHE A 307 -9.62 13.04 -27.07
C PHE A 307 -8.38 12.27 -27.55
N ALA A 308 -8.54 11.02 -28.01
CA ALA A 308 -7.45 10.22 -28.56
C ALA A 308 -6.77 10.87 -29.80
N LYS A 309 -7.53 11.65 -30.58
CA LYS A 309 -7.06 12.37 -31.80
C LYS A 309 -6.25 13.63 -31.46
N MET A 310 -6.45 14.27 -30.30
CA MET A 310 -5.73 15.50 -29.89
C MET A 310 -4.21 15.26 -29.83
N ASP A 311 -3.40 16.29 -30.05
CA ASP A 311 -1.95 16.12 -29.99
C ASP A 311 -1.45 15.81 -28.57
N LYS A 312 -0.37 15.02 -28.47
CA LYS A 312 0.22 14.50 -27.23
C LYS A 312 -0.76 13.73 -26.31
N ALA A 313 -1.97 13.38 -26.78
CA ALA A 313 -2.94 12.60 -26.01
C ALA A 313 -2.33 11.29 -25.48
N PRO A 314 -2.65 10.88 -24.24
CA PRO A 314 -1.90 9.88 -23.51
C PRO A 314 -1.98 8.48 -24.13
N TYR A 315 -0.94 7.67 -23.91
CA TYR A 315 -0.85 6.30 -24.44
C TYR A 315 -2.07 5.44 -24.11
N PHE A 316 -2.69 5.61 -22.94
CA PHE A 316 -3.91 4.87 -22.59
C PHE A 316 -5.10 5.23 -23.50
N ALA A 317 -5.31 6.50 -23.84
CA ALA A 317 -6.37 6.91 -24.77
C ALA A 317 -6.12 6.44 -26.22
N ARG A 318 -4.88 6.09 -26.57
CA ARG A 318 -4.45 5.66 -27.92
C ARG A 318 -4.07 4.18 -28.02
N GLY A 319 -4.17 3.42 -26.93
CA GLY A 319 -3.64 2.05 -26.83
C GLY A 319 -4.62 0.98 -27.33
N PRO A 320 -4.14 -0.26 -27.61
CA PRO A 320 -5.01 -1.36 -28.05
C PRO A 320 -6.09 -1.75 -27.02
N ARG A 321 -5.93 -1.37 -25.75
CA ARG A 321 -6.94 -1.53 -24.69
C ARG A 321 -8.11 -0.56 -24.80
N ALA A 322 -8.13 0.37 -25.76
CA ALA A 322 -9.25 1.29 -25.96
C ALA A 322 -10.62 0.59 -26.12
N ALA A 323 -10.64 -0.66 -26.62
CA ALA A 323 -11.84 -1.49 -26.72
C ALA A 323 -12.32 -2.12 -25.38
N GLU A 324 -11.44 -2.19 -24.37
CA GLU A 324 -11.77 -2.62 -23.00
C GLU A 324 -12.50 -1.51 -22.23
N TYR A 325 -12.28 -0.24 -22.62
CA TYR A 325 -12.92 0.92 -22.00
C TYR A 325 -14.37 1.09 -22.47
N ARG A 326 -15.20 1.69 -21.60
CA ARG A 326 -16.66 1.62 -21.71
C ARG A 326 -17.30 2.83 -21.04
N TRP A 327 -18.17 3.51 -21.77
CA TRP A 327 -18.67 4.81 -21.35
C TRP A 327 -19.75 4.74 -20.27
N SER A 328 -19.69 5.72 -19.36
CA SER A 328 -20.71 6.05 -18.37
C SER A 328 -20.80 7.58 -18.31
N ASN A 329 -21.75 8.14 -17.56
CA ASN A 329 -21.97 9.57 -17.42
C ASN A 329 -22.32 9.98 -15.97
N ASP A 330 -22.62 11.26 -15.80
CA ASP A 330 -22.99 11.86 -14.52
C ASP A 330 -24.35 11.36 -13.97
N ASP A 331 -25.33 10.98 -14.81
CA ASP A 331 -26.58 10.33 -14.34
C ASP A 331 -26.29 9.06 -13.54
N TYR A 332 -25.46 8.18 -14.09
CA TYR A 332 -25.13 6.91 -13.43
C TYR A 332 -24.30 7.14 -12.17
N PHE A 333 -23.31 8.03 -12.22
CA PHE A 333 -22.45 8.34 -11.07
C PHE A 333 -23.24 8.98 -9.91
N LEU A 334 -23.98 10.07 -10.18
CA LEU A 334 -24.82 10.74 -9.18
C LEU A 334 -25.93 9.80 -8.69
N GLY A 335 -26.52 8.99 -9.58
CA GLY A 335 -27.51 7.96 -9.23
C GLY A 335 -26.97 6.92 -8.25
N ILE A 336 -25.71 6.47 -8.38
CA ILE A 336 -25.07 5.55 -7.43
C ILE A 336 -24.74 6.27 -6.11
N CYS A 337 -24.27 7.52 -6.16
CA CYS A 337 -24.01 8.30 -4.94
C CYS A 337 -25.28 8.47 -4.09
N LYS A 338 -26.42 8.76 -4.74
CA LYS A 338 -27.74 8.82 -4.11
C LYS A 338 -28.21 7.48 -3.54
N GLU A 339 -27.99 6.38 -4.27
CA GLU A 339 -28.40 5.02 -3.84
C GLU A 339 -27.57 4.49 -2.65
N LEU A 340 -26.36 5.02 -2.45
CA LEU A 340 -25.48 4.70 -1.32
C LEU A 340 -25.58 5.71 -0.16
N GLY A 341 -26.09 6.92 -0.40
CA GLY A 341 -26.14 7.99 0.59
C GLY A 341 -24.77 8.64 0.87
N VAL A 342 -23.94 8.82 -0.17
CA VAL A 342 -22.53 9.23 -0.04
C VAL A 342 -22.23 10.55 -0.76
N THR A 343 -21.21 11.27 -0.28
CA THR A 343 -20.72 12.50 -0.92
C THR A 343 -20.10 12.19 -2.29
N ALA A 344 -20.51 12.91 -3.32
CA ALA A 344 -19.84 12.89 -4.61
C ALA A 344 -18.62 13.83 -4.60
N ILE A 345 -17.44 13.33 -4.95
CA ILE A 345 -16.26 14.14 -5.25
C ILE A 345 -16.15 14.20 -6.78
N TYR A 346 -16.73 15.24 -7.38
CA TYR A 346 -16.81 15.38 -8.84
C TYR A 346 -15.64 16.22 -9.33
N GLN A 347 -14.75 15.61 -10.12
CA GLN A 347 -13.61 16.32 -10.69
C GLN A 347 -14.03 17.09 -11.94
N LEU A 348 -13.79 18.39 -11.93
CA LEU A 348 -14.07 19.30 -13.03
C LEU A 348 -12.93 19.27 -14.05
N ASN A 349 -13.28 19.05 -15.32
CA ASN A 349 -12.35 19.19 -16.43
C ASN A 349 -12.13 20.68 -16.75
N ILE A 350 -11.18 21.28 -16.06
CA ILE A 350 -10.81 22.70 -16.20
C ILE A 350 -9.87 22.99 -17.38
N GLY A 351 -9.53 21.98 -18.20
CA GLY A 351 -8.40 22.07 -19.15
C GLY A 351 -8.69 21.60 -20.57
N THR A 352 -9.70 20.75 -20.78
CA THR A 352 -10.14 20.31 -22.10
C THR A 352 -11.66 20.27 -22.20
N TRP A 353 -12.16 20.25 -23.43
CA TRP A 353 -13.58 20.18 -23.75
C TRP A 353 -13.81 19.21 -24.91
N TYR A 354 -15.00 18.61 -24.96
CA TYR A 354 -15.47 17.84 -26.10
C TYR A 354 -16.75 18.47 -26.63
N ASP A 355 -16.73 18.87 -27.91
CA ASP A 355 -17.90 19.36 -28.61
C ASP A 355 -18.61 18.22 -29.35
N ALA A 356 -19.86 17.98 -28.96
CA ALA A 356 -20.73 16.99 -29.56
C ALA A 356 -21.28 17.40 -30.94
N ALA A 357 -21.24 18.69 -31.30
CA ALA A 357 -21.70 19.16 -32.61
C ALA A 357 -20.68 18.86 -33.73
N THR A 358 -19.38 18.98 -33.43
CA THR A 358 -18.29 18.71 -34.39
C THR A 358 -17.57 17.36 -34.22
N ASP A 359 -17.86 16.59 -33.17
CA ASP A 359 -17.13 15.34 -32.80
C ASP A 359 -15.62 15.57 -32.55
N ARG A 360 -15.29 16.73 -31.98
CA ARG A 360 -13.91 17.17 -31.73
C ARG A 360 -13.67 17.48 -30.25
N ALA A 361 -12.41 17.39 -29.86
CA ALA A 361 -11.92 17.76 -28.54
C ALA A 361 -10.89 18.90 -28.65
N TYR A 362 -10.90 19.77 -27.65
CA TYR A 362 -10.18 21.05 -27.59
C TYR A 362 -9.54 21.23 -26.21
N LYS A 363 -8.51 22.04 -26.10
CA LYS A 363 -8.01 22.54 -24.81
C LYS A 363 -8.71 23.87 -24.48
N LEU A 364 -9.10 24.04 -23.22
CA LEU A 364 -9.67 25.29 -22.70
C LEU A 364 -8.58 26.33 -22.38
N ALA A 365 -7.37 25.86 -22.06
CA ALA A 365 -6.17 26.68 -21.86
C ALA A 365 -4.90 25.92 -22.27
N PRO A 366 -3.78 26.60 -22.58
CA PRO A 366 -2.50 25.95 -22.82
C PRO A 366 -2.00 25.22 -21.58
N PHE A 367 -1.39 24.05 -21.78
CA PHE A 367 -0.71 23.30 -20.71
C PHE A 367 0.70 23.90 -20.51
N ASP A 368 0.73 25.09 -19.90
CA ASP A 368 1.85 26.03 -19.86
C ASP A 368 2.96 25.70 -18.85
N ARG A 369 2.84 24.62 -18.06
CA ARG A 369 3.89 24.12 -17.14
C ARG A 369 5.23 23.87 -17.83
N ARG A 370 5.21 23.54 -19.13
CA ARG A 370 6.38 23.16 -19.94
C ARG A 370 6.95 24.31 -20.79
N VAL A 371 6.31 25.48 -20.77
CA VAL A 371 6.81 26.67 -21.49
C VAL A 371 8.15 27.06 -20.87
N LYS A 372 9.21 27.03 -21.68
CA LYS A 372 10.61 27.16 -21.20
C LYS A 372 10.94 28.56 -20.70
N ASP A 373 10.30 29.59 -21.25
CA ASP A 373 10.48 30.96 -20.80
C ASP A 373 9.67 31.23 -19.52
N SER A 374 10.37 31.31 -18.40
CA SER A 374 9.79 31.59 -17.09
C SER A 374 9.49 33.07 -16.83
N SER A 375 9.87 33.99 -17.73
CA SER A 375 9.58 35.42 -17.59
C SER A 375 8.15 35.79 -17.97
N LEU A 376 7.50 34.97 -18.80
CA LEU A 376 6.15 35.21 -19.31
C LEU A 376 5.07 35.02 -18.23
N SER A 377 4.25 36.05 -18.01
CA SER A 377 3.10 35.96 -17.12
C SER A 377 1.98 35.09 -17.71
N ALA A 378 1.05 34.64 -16.86
CA ALA A 378 -0.12 33.90 -17.32
C ALA A 378 -1.06 34.78 -18.16
N GLU A 379 -1.04 36.10 -17.94
CA GLU A 379 -1.74 37.10 -18.73
C GLU A 379 -1.11 37.27 -20.11
N GLN A 380 0.22 37.34 -20.25
CA GLN A 380 0.91 37.39 -21.55
C GLN A 380 0.67 36.13 -22.37
N ILE A 381 0.72 34.95 -21.73
CA ILE A 381 0.39 33.67 -22.38
C ILE A 381 -1.07 33.68 -22.85
N ALA A 382 -2.00 34.24 -22.08
CA ALA A 382 -3.40 34.38 -22.51
C ALA A 382 -3.58 35.38 -23.66
N GLN A 383 -2.94 36.54 -23.62
CA GLN A 383 -2.99 37.56 -24.69
C GLN A 383 -2.46 37.03 -26.04
N SER A 384 -1.55 36.06 -26.02
CA SER A 384 -1.09 35.37 -27.24
C SER A 384 -2.12 34.42 -27.87
N LEU A 385 -3.25 34.12 -27.20
CA LEU A 385 -4.40 33.41 -27.78
C LEU A 385 -5.31 34.35 -28.57
N ASP A 386 -5.41 35.63 -28.17
CA ASP A 386 -6.34 36.62 -28.74
C ASP A 386 -5.83 37.27 -30.04
N GLY A 387 -4.73 36.76 -30.62
CA GLY A 387 -4.21 37.21 -31.92
C GLY A 387 -3.37 38.48 -31.90
N GLY A 388 -2.81 38.87 -30.75
CA GLY A 388 -1.83 39.96 -30.65
C GLY A 388 -0.59 39.71 -31.52
N ALA A 389 -0.03 40.78 -32.11
CA ALA A 389 1.00 40.68 -33.14
C ALA A 389 2.34 40.07 -32.68
N ASP A 390 2.66 40.13 -31.39
CA ASP A 390 3.87 39.54 -30.80
C ASP A 390 3.67 38.06 -30.46
N ALA A 391 3.59 37.23 -31.51
CA ALA A 391 3.42 35.78 -31.40
C ALA A 391 4.68 35.10 -30.82
N ILE A 392 4.72 34.99 -29.50
CA ILE A 392 5.73 34.22 -28.74
C ILE A 392 5.77 32.77 -29.27
N ASP A 393 6.96 32.17 -29.39
CA ASP A 393 7.13 30.81 -29.89
C ASP A 393 6.72 29.73 -28.86
N ILE A 394 5.40 29.54 -28.73
CA ILE A 394 4.74 28.54 -27.87
C ILE A 394 3.94 27.49 -28.67
N ALA A 395 4.17 27.41 -29.99
CA ALA A 395 3.31 26.72 -30.95
C ALA A 395 2.91 25.26 -30.58
N PRO A 396 3.80 24.38 -30.05
CA PRO A 396 3.43 22.98 -29.75
C PRO A 396 2.53 22.81 -28.52
N GLU A 397 2.46 23.80 -27.64
CA GLU A 397 1.66 23.79 -26.42
C GLU A 397 0.28 24.45 -26.67
N MET A 398 0.24 25.46 -27.54
CA MET A 398 -0.95 26.23 -27.97
C MET A 398 -1.84 25.49 -28.99
N LYS A 399 -1.31 24.48 -29.68
CA LYS A 399 -2.08 23.63 -30.61
C LYS A 399 -3.32 23.04 -29.93
N ASP A 400 -4.44 22.99 -30.65
CA ASP A 400 -5.75 22.52 -30.20
C ASP A 400 -6.39 23.35 -29.06
N VAL A 401 -5.87 24.53 -28.69
CA VAL A 401 -6.52 25.46 -27.74
C VAL A 401 -7.62 26.25 -28.44
N ASP A 402 -8.81 26.31 -27.81
CA ASP A 402 -9.92 27.18 -28.20
C ASP A 402 -10.69 27.62 -26.94
N ALA A 403 -10.48 28.87 -26.54
CA ALA A 403 -11.08 29.44 -25.33
C ALA A 403 -12.58 29.75 -25.48
N SER A 404 -13.14 29.77 -26.69
CA SER A 404 -14.57 30.07 -26.90
C SER A 404 -15.49 29.04 -26.24
N PHE A 405 -15.02 27.78 -26.15
CA PHE A 405 -15.71 26.69 -25.47
C PHE A 405 -15.75 26.81 -23.94
N MET A 406 -15.03 27.76 -23.32
CA MET A 406 -15.07 27.99 -21.87
C MET A 406 -16.50 28.23 -21.37
N SER A 407 -17.30 29.02 -22.11
CA SER A 407 -18.70 29.29 -21.77
C SER A 407 -19.56 28.02 -21.79
N ALA A 408 -19.34 27.12 -22.74
CA ALA A 408 -20.03 25.83 -22.82
C ALA A 408 -19.63 24.89 -21.67
N ALA A 409 -18.34 24.87 -21.32
CA ALA A 409 -17.81 24.06 -20.23
C ALA A 409 -18.34 24.49 -18.86
N THR A 410 -18.37 25.81 -18.59
CA THR A 410 -18.90 26.35 -17.34
C THR A 410 -20.41 26.26 -17.24
N ALA A 411 -21.15 26.44 -18.35
CA ALA A 411 -22.60 26.21 -18.39
C ALA A 411 -22.97 24.74 -18.14
N HIS A 412 -22.17 23.78 -18.64
CA HIS A 412 -22.33 22.37 -18.30
C HIS A 412 -22.07 22.10 -16.82
N ALA A 413 -21.00 22.65 -16.25
CA ALA A 413 -20.70 22.53 -14.83
C ALA A 413 -21.82 23.09 -13.92
N ALA A 414 -22.41 24.23 -14.28
CA ALA A 414 -23.57 24.79 -13.59
C ALA A 414 -24.81 23.87 -13.71
N ARG A 415 -25.05 23.25 -14.88
CA ARG A 415 -26.11 22.26 -15.07
C ARG A 415 -25.91 21.01 -14.20
N LEU A 416 -24.67 20.51 -14.07
CA LEU A 416 -24.32 19.42 -13.15
C LEU A 416 -24.63 19.79 -11.68
N ALA A 417 -24.30 21.03 -11.28
CA ALA A 417 -24.57 21.51 -9.93
C ALA A 417 -26.07 21.61 -9.60
N LEU A 418 -26.88 22.10 -10.53
CA LEU A 418 -28.35 22.08 -10.40
C LEU A 418 -28.91 20.66 -10.30
N LYS A 419 -28.40 19.72 -11.11
CA LYS A 419 -28.82 18.31 -11.12
C LYS A 419 -28.49 17.59 -9.81
N ALA A 420 -27.27 17.75 -9.29
CA ALA A 420 -26.89 17.14 -8.01
C ALA A 420 -27.70 17.71 -6.84
N ARG A 421 -27.94 19.04 -6.84
CA ARG A 421 -28.81 19.73 -5.86
C ARG A 421 -30.25 19.21 -5.92
N ALA A 422 -30.83 19.06 -7.11
CA ALA A 422 -32.17 18.50 -7.31
C ALA A 422 -32.27 17.02 -6.92
N LEU A 423 -31.16 16.27 -6.99
CA LEU A 423 -31.10 14.88 -6.52
C LEU A 423 -30.92 14.77 -4.99
N GLY A 424 -30.52 15.83 -4.30
CA GLY A 424 -30.22 15.82 -2.86
C GLY A 424 -28.88 15.18 -2.52
N ILE A 425 -27.86 15.40 -3.36
CA ILE A 425 -26.51 14.82 -3.21
C ILE A 425 -25.53 15.91 -2.78
N ASP A 426 -24.81 15.68 -1.68
CA ASP A 426 -23.65 16.50 -1.31
C ASP A 426 -22.53 16.33 -2.34
N VAL A 427 -22.05 17.45 -2.91
CA VAL A 427 -20.93 17.45 -3.86
C VAL A 427 -19.76 18.29 -3.37
N LEU A 428 -18.56 17.72 -3.46
CA LEU A 428 -17.29 18.43 -3.45
C LEU A 428 -16.78 18.53 -4.89
N TRP A 429 -16.73 19.75 -5.43
CA TRP A 429 -16.25 20.02 -6.79
C TRP A 429 -14.73 20.16 -6.77
N GLU A 430 -14.00 19.14 -7.23
CA GLU A 430 -12.53 19.15 -7.26
C GLU A 430 -12.03 19.71 -8.60
N PHE A 431 -11.22 20.77 -8.57
CA PHE A 431 -10.65 21.35 -9.78
C PHE A 431 -9.45 20.54 -10.27
N GLY A 432 -9.62 19.77 -11.36
CA GLY A 432 -8.53 19.11 -12.08
C GLY A 432 -8.01 17.80 -11.46
N ASN A 433 -6.74 17.50 -11.74
CA ASN A 433 -5.98 16.37 -11.18
C ASN A 433 -4.46 16.53 -11.42
N GLU A 434 -3.62 16.48 -10.38
CA GLU A 434 -2.15 16.59 -10.49
C GLU A 434 -1.70 17.80 -11.33
N ASP A 435 -2.28 18.97 -11.10
CA ASP A 435 -2.28 20.07 -12.08
C ASP A 435 -0.94 20.81 -12.20
N ARG A 436 -0.08 20.64 -11.19
CA ARG A 436 1.37 20.93 -11.22
C ARG A 436 2.10 20.36 -12.44
N SER A 437 1.54 19.33 -13.10
CA SER A 437 2.11 18.67 -14.29
C SER A 437 1.66 19.29 -15.61
N LYS A 438 0.65 20.18 -15.59
CA LYS A 438 -0.06 20.72 -16.76
C LYS A 438 0.05 22.23 -16.83
N PHE A 439 -0.23 22.94 -15.73
CA PHE A 439 -0.37 24.39 -15.71
C PHE A 439 0.72 25.10 -14.90
N ARG A 440 0.81 26.42 -15.06
CA ARG A 440 1.38 27.36 -14.08
C ARG A 440 0.29 27.76 -13.05
N PRO A 441 0.62 28.16 -11.81
CA PRO A 441 -0.36 28.41 -10.75
C PRO A 441 -1.46 29.43 -11.13
N ALA A 442 -1.07 30.55 -11.74
CA ALA A 442 -2.02 31.58 -12.17
C ALA A 442 -2.94 31.11 -13.32
N THR A 443 -2.41 30.33 -14.28
CA THR A 443 -3.23 29.70 -15.33
C THR A 443 -4.22 28.69 -14.73
N TYR A 444 -3.78 27.86 -13.78
CA TYR A 444 -4.64 26.92 -13.05
C TYR A 444 -5.78 27.65 -12.32
N VAL A 445 -5.46 28.61 -11.45
CA VAL A 445 -6.46 29.32 -10.64
C VAL A 445 -7.42 30.12 -11.54
N ARG A 446 -6.95 30.72 -12.64
CA ARG A 446 -7.84 31.38 -13.63
C ARG A 446 -8.86 30.42 -14.23
N GLN A 447 -8.49 29.18 -14.55
CA GLN A 447 -9.48 28.18 -15.00
C GLN A 447 -10.42 27.78 -13.86
N CYS A 448 -9.90 27.54 -12.65
CA CYS A 448 -10.72 27.22 -11.49
C CYS A 448 -11.78 28.30 -11.21
N ARG A 449 -11.42 29.59 -11.32
CA ARG A 449 -12.30 30.74 -11.09
C ARG A 449 -13.52 30.73 -12.03
N SER A 450 -13.34 30.44 -13.32
CA SER A 450 -14.45 30.38 -14.28
C SER A 450 -15.49 29.32 -13.91
N PHE A 451 -15.06 28.16 -13.44
CA PHE A 451 -15.97 27.08 -12.98
C PHE A 451 -16.56 27.36 -11.60
N TYR A 452 -15.77 27.97 -10.70
CA TYR A 452 -16.20 28.42 -9.38
C TYR A 452 -17.41 29.38 -9.48
N ASP A 453 -17.27 30.44 -10.29
CA ASP A 453 -18.33 31.45 -10.47
C ASP A 453 -19.60 30.86 -11.06
N ALA A 454 -19.48 30.03 -12.11
CA ALA A 454 -20.62 29.42 -12.78
C ALA A 454 -21.39 28.45 -11.87
N ILE A 455 -20.71 27.70 -10.99
CA ILE A 455 -21.36 26.83 -10.00
C ILE A 455 -21.94 27.65 -8.85
N ARG A 456 -21.23 28.67 -8.33
CA ARG A 456 -21.73 29.59 -7.29
C ARG A 456 -23.00 30.32 -7.72
N ALA A 457 -23.13 30.68 -9.00
CA ALA A 457 -24.30 31.36 -9.56
C ALA A 457 -25.61 30.56 -9.45
N VAL A 458 -25.53 29.23 -9.36
CA VAL A 458 -26.71 28.33 -9.27
C VAL A 458 -26.81 27.56 -7.94
N THR A 459 -25.68 27.35 -7.27
CA THR A 459 -25.56 26.70 -5.96
C THR A 459 -24.60 27.54 -5.09
N PRO A 460 -25.09 28.65 -4.48
CA PRO A 460 -24.24 29.60 -3.74
C PRO A 460 -23.50 28.99 -2.56
N ASP A 461 -23.94 27.84 -2.06
CA ASP A 461 -23.44 27.05 -0.94
C ASP A 461 -22.47 25.91 -1.34
N ALA A 462 -22.14 25.77 -2.63
CA ALA A 462 -21.27 24.71 -3.14
C ALA A 462 -19.90 24.61 -2.42
N ARG A 463 -19.37 23.38 -2.29
CA ARG A 463 -18.03 23.09 -1.76
C ARG A 463 -17.06 22.81 -2.88
N PHE A 464 -15.87 23.41 -2.82
CA PHE A 464 -14.82 23.24 -3.83
C PHE A 464 -13.51 22.71 -3.22
N ALA A 465 -12.78 21.93 -4.01
CA ALA A 465 -11.43 21.46 -3.71
C ALA A 465 -10.43 21.83 -4.82
N PHE A 466 -9.15 21.99 -4.47
CA PHE A 466 -8.07 22.30 -5.42
C PHE A 466 -6.82 21.46 -5.21
N CYS A 467 -6.10 21.17 -6.30
CA CYS A 467 -4.89 20.36 -6.32
C CYS A 467 -3.70 21.12 -5.68
N ALA A 468 -3.31 20.67 -4.49
CA ALA A 468 -2.19 21.17 -3.70
C ALA A 468 -0.95 20.24 -3.78
N ASP A 469 -0.81 19.42 -4.81
CA ASP A 469 0.33 18.52 -4.94
C ASP A 469 1.64 19.24 -5.29
N GLY A 470 2.72 18.88 -4.59
CA GLY A 470 4.09 19.20 -5.02
C GLY A 470 4.70 18.13 -5.92
N ASP A 471 5.82 18.42 -6.57
CA ASP A 471 6.53 17.41 -7.37
C ASP A 471 7.21 16.34 -6.49
N THR A 472 7.31 16.59 -5.17
CA THR A 472 7.54 15.58 -4.12
C THR A 472 6.79 15.97 -2.84
N TRP A 473 6.61 15.06 -1.89
CA TRP A 473 6.03 15.35 -0.55
C TRP A 473 6.79 16.36 0.32
N ARG A 474 7.98 16.83 -0.11
CA ARG A 474 8.77 17.88 0.55
C ARG A 474 8.77 19.19 -0.22
N ASP A 475 8.33 19.17 -1.47
CA ASP A 475 8.14 20.36 -2.28
C ASP A 475 6.72 20.87 -2.05
N HIS A 476 6.61 22.13 -1.64
CA HIS A 476 5.33 22.82 -1.48
C HIS A 476 5.19 24.00 -2.46
N SER A 477 6.19 24.24 -3.33
CA SER A 477 6.28 25.46 -4.15
C SER A 477 5.09 25.66 -5.10
N TRP A 478 4.55 24.58 -5.66
CA TRP A 478 3.29 24.61 -6.42
C TRP A 478 2.13 25.15 -5.58
N ALA A 479 1.89 24.51 -4.43
CA ALA A 479 0.73 24.80 -3.60
C ALA A 479 0.83 26.16 -2.91
N ASP A 480 2.02 26.55 -2.43
CA ASP A 480 2.26 27.89 -1.87
C ASP A 480 1.91 28.99 -2.89
N ALA A 481 2.26 28.80 -4.16
CA ALA A 481 1.92 29.71 -5.25
C ALA A 481 0.42 29.63 -5.65
N VAL A 482 -0.21 28.45 -5.60
CA VAL A 482 -1.65 28.29 -5.80
C VAL A 482 -2.45 28.96 -4.67
N PHE A 483 -2.01 28.88 -3.41
CA PHE A 483 -2.65 29.60 -2.30
C PHE A 483 -2.61 31.11 -2.53
N ALA A 484 -1.46 31.66 -2.94
CA ALA A 484 -1.31 33.08 -3.24
C ALA A 484 -2.23 33.53 -4.40
N GLU A 485 -2.31 32.75 -5.48
CA GLU A 485 -3.23 33.03 -6.59
C GLU A 485 -4.71 32.86 -6.19
N LEU A 486 -5.08 31.87 -5.37
CA LEU A 486 -6.45 31.73 -4.85
C LEU A 486 -6.89 32.97 -4.06
N VAL A 487 -6.03 33.47 -3.16
CA VAL A 487 -6.28 34.70 -2.39
C VAL A 487 -6.39 35.92 -3.30
N LYS A 488 -5.44 36.10 -4.24
CA LYS A 488 -5.47 37.17 -5.26
C LYS A 488 -6.74 37.15 -6.11
N ASN A 489 -7.25 35.97 -6.44
CA ASN A 489 -8.48 35.77 -7.22
C ASN A 489 -9.75 35.66 -6.34
N GLY A 490 -9.68 35.99 -5.04
CA GLY A 490 -10.84 36.04 -4.13
C GLY A 490 -11.46 34.68 -3.76
N MET A 491 -10.79 33.58 -4.07
CA MET A 491 -11.23 32.20 -3.77
C MET A 491 -10.72 31.77 -2.39
N GLY A 492 -11.03 32.56 -1.36
CA GLY A 492 -10.56 32.33 0.02
C GLY A 492 -11.40 31.35 0.84
N ASP A 493 -12.54 30.91 0.31
CA ASP A 493 -13.54 30.06 0.96
C ASP A 493 -13.49 28.59 0.50
N MET A 494 -12.40 28.20 -0.18
CA MET A 494 -12.16 26.83 -0.64
C MET A 494 -12.31 25.83 0.50
N ALA A 495 -13.21 24.86 0.33
CA ALA A 495 -13.55 23.92 1.39
C ALA A 495 -12.37 22.99 1.71
N GLU A 496 -11.64 22.54 0.68
CA GLU A 496 -10.60 21.52 0.82
C GLU A 496 -9.39 21.76 -0.10
N ALA A 497 -8.19 21.46 0.39
CA ALA A 497 -6.98 21.29 -0.40
C ALA A 497 -6.79 19.78 -0.61
N SER A 498 -6.72 19.35 -1.87
CA SER A 498 -6.54 17.95 -2.22
C SER A 498 -5.09 17.63 -2.53
N THR A 499 -4.60 16.48 -2.05
CA THR A 499 -3.24 16.01 -2.33
C THR A 499 -3.17 14.48 -2.38
N HIS A 500 -2.18 13.93 -3.08
CA HIS A 500 -2.08 12.52 -3.42
C HIS A 500 -0.95 11.83 -2.63
N MET A 501 -1.28 10.74 -1.93
CA MET A 501 -0.34 10.00 -1.08
C MET A 501 -0.35 8.50 -1.40
N TYR A 502 0.51 8.10 -2.33
CA TYR A 502 0.84 6.69 -2.55
C TYR A 502 1.94 6.26 -1.57
N LEU A 503 1.63 5.41 -0.59
CA LEU A 503 2.62 4.78 0.29
C LEU A 503 3.45 3.75 -0.50
N THR A 504 4.28 4.24 -1.41
CA THR A 504 5.50 3.56 -1.81
C THR A 504 6.44 3.60 -0.60
N GLY A 505 7.06 2.48 -0.24
CA GLY A 505 8.08 2.42 0.82
C GLY A 505 9.34 3.20 0.43
N GLY A 506 9.32 4.53 0.58
CA GLY A 506 10.25 5.50 -0.02
C GLY A 506 11.68 5.54 0.55
N GLY A 507 12.19 4.41 1.03
CA GLY A 507 13.45 4.29 1.76
C GLY A 507 14.43 3.25 1.20
N GLY A 508 14.41 2.98 -0.11
CA GLY A 508 15.42 2.16 -0.82
C GLY A 508 15.48 0.66 -0.48
N GLY A 509 14.79 0.20 0.56
CA GLY A 509 14.74 -1.20 0.95
C GLY A 509 14.00 -2.09 -0.05
N PRO A 510 14.37 -3.39 -0.15
CA PRO A 510 13.64 -4.36 -0.97
C PRO A 510 12.20 -4.53 -0.49
N ARG A 511 11.26 -4.71 -1.43
CA ARG A 511 9.81 -4.81 -1.17
C ARG A 511 9.29 -6.19 -1.59
N ASP A 512 10.16 -7.18 -1.49
CA ASP A 512 10.06 -8.45 -2.22
C ASP A 512 9.31 -9.53 -1.42
N THR A 513 8.91 -9.19 -0.19
CA THR A 513 8.17 -10.05 0.75
C THR A 513 7.10 -9.22 1.46
N GLY A 514 6.03 -9.87 1.92
CA GLY A 514 4.94 -9.18 2.62
C GLY A 514 5.36 -8.61 3.98
N GLU A 515 6.34 -9.21 4.64
CA GLU A 515 6.95 -8.67 5.87
C GLU A 515 7.65 -7.34 5.63
N ASN A 516 8.41 -7.23 4.54
CA ASN A 516 9.02 -5.96 4.14
C ASN A 516 7.97 -4.92 3.74
N LEU A 517 6.85 -5.33 3.13
CA LEU A 517 5.75 -4.43 2.77
C LEU A 517 4.97 -3.91 4.00
N TYR A 518 4.75 -4.77 5.01
CA TYR A 518 4.25 -4.36 6.33
C TYR A 518 5.17 -3.30 6.95
N LYS A 519 6.45 -3.64 7.17
CA LYS A 519 7.44 -2.75 7.80
C LYS A 519 7.63 -1.44 7.02
N ALA A 520 7.65 -1.50 5.69
CA ALA A 520 7.76 -0.31 4.84
C ALA A 520 6.53 0.60 4.91
N THR A 521 5.32 0.05 5.14
CA THR A 521 4.10 0.86 5.34
C THR A 521 4.18 1.66 6.64
N ILE A 522 4.54 1.00 7.75
CA ILE A 522 4.73 1.68 9.05
C ILE A 522 5.81 2.76 8.94
N ALA A 523 6.95 2.45 8.31
CA ALA A 523 8.06 3.38 8.15
C ALA A 523 7.72 4.56 7.22
N ALA A 524 6.99 4.33 6.11
CA ALA A 524 6.53 5.41 5.24
C ALA A 524 5.57 6.36 5.98
N TRP A 525 4.60 5.80 6.71
CA TRP A 525 3.67 6.60 7.52
C TRP A 525 4.37 7.39 8.63
N GLY A 526 5.31 6.77 9.34
CA GLY A 526 6.10 7.43 10.40
C GLY A 526 6.85 8.67 9.93
N ASN A 527 7.28 8.70 8.67
CA ASN A 527 7.83 9.87 7.98
C ASN A 527 6.75 10.87 7.52
N LEU A 528 5.65 10.37 6.93
CA LEU A 528 4.65 11.21 6.24
C LEU A 528 3.64 11.90 7.15
N ARG A 529 3.38 11.38 8.35
CA ARG A 529 2.44 12.00 9.30
C ARG A 529 2.76 13.45 9.69
N GLN A 530 4.03 13.88 9.54
CA GLN A 530 4.43 15.28 9.74
C GLN A 530 3.93 16.22 8.61
N MET A 531 3.69 15.69 7.40
CA MET A 531 3.26 16.45 6.22
C MET A 531 1.92 17.17 6.47
N HIS A 532 0.98 16.52 7.15
CA HIS A 532 -0.30 17.14 7.55
C HIS A 532 -0.08 18.43 8.36
N ASN A 533 0.84 18.42 9.33
CA ASN A 533 1.07 19.57 10.20
C ASN A 533 1.76 20.72 9.43
N SER A 534 2.64 20.41 8.47
CA SER A 534 3.20 21.37 7.51
C SER A 534 2.08 22.04 6.70
N TRP A 535 1.19 21.26 6.10
CA TRP A 535 0.06 21.74 5.30
C TRP A 535 -0.91 22.62 6.09
N ARG A 536 -1.30 22.19 7.31
CA ARG A 536 -2.22 22.98 8.15
C ARG A 536 -1.64 24.35 8.52
N ARG A 537 -0.32 24.42 8.78
CA ARG A 537 0.33 25.71 9.04
C ARG A 537 0.35 26.58 7.78
N ARG A 538 0.76 26.05 6.63
CA ARG A 538 0.83 26.79 5.35
C ARG A 538 -0.53 27.34 4.90
N LEU A 539 -1.59 26.54 5.03
CA LEU A 539 -2.97 26.99 4.76
C LEU A 539 -3.35 28.16 5.69
N ALA A 540 -3.01 28.10 6.98
CA ALA A 540 -3.27 29.19 7.91
C ALA A 540 -2.40 30.44 7.63
N GLU A 541 -1.12 30.26 7.29
CA GLU A 541 -0.18 31.31 6.87
C GLU A 541 -0.68 32.05 5.61
N ALA A 542 -1.38 31.34 4.71
CA ALA A 542 -2.04 31.91 3.53
C ALA A 542 -3.49 32.40 3.77
N GLY A 543 -3.99 32.41 5.01
CA GLY A 543 -5.35 32.84 5.35
C GLY A 543 -6.47 31.82 5.07
N LEU A 544 -6.15 30.69 4.43
CA LEU A 544 -7.03 29.54 4.15
C LEU A 544 -7.30 28.68 5.40
N VAL A 545 -7.57 29.32 6.54
CA VAL A 545 -7.67 28.67 7.86
C VAL A 545 -8.76 27.59 7.94
N ASN A 546 -9.88 27.79 7.25
CA ASN A 546 -11.04 26.89 7.25
C ASN A 546 -10.94 25.73 6.24
N THR A 547 -10.07 25.87 5.23
CA THR A 547 -9.82 24.84 4.21
C THR A 547 -9.26 23.58 4.86
N ARG A 548 -9.92 22.43 4.67
CA ARG A 548 -9.47 21.12 5.18
C ARG A 548 -8.40 20.51 4.26
N LEU A 549 -7.66 19.51 4.74
CA LEU A 549 -6.74 18.73 3.90
C LEU A 549 -7.36 17.35 3.63
N SER A 550 -7.35 16.91 2.38
CA SER A 550 -7.92 15.62 1.97
C SER A 550 -6.98 14.85 1.04
N LEU A 551 -6.94 13.53 1.22
CA LEU A 551 -6.27 12.64 0.28
C LEU A 551 -7.28 12.21 -0.78
N THR A 552 -7.31 12.89 -1.94
CA THR A 552 -8.19 12.50 -3.05
C THR A 552 -7.61 11.39 -3.94
N GLU A 553 -6.34 11.02 -3.70
CA GLU A 553 -5.77 9.74 -4.10
C GLU A 553 -4.88 9.19 -2.98
N TYR A 554 -5.14 7.96 -2.55
CA TYR A 554 -4.32 7.23 -1.58
C TYR A 554 -4.32 5.72 -1.87
N ASN A 555 -3.16 5.08 -1.75
CA ASN A 555 -3.05 3.62 -1.58
C ASN A 555 -1.64 3.23 -1.10
N ILE A 556 -1.44 1.96 -0.74
CA ILE A 556 -0.11 1.36 -0.55
C ILE A 556 0.33 0.71 -1.86
N THR A 557 1.60 0.90 -2.25
CA THR A 557 2.15 0.27 -3.44
C THR A 557 3.54 -0.34 -3.22
N GLN A 558 3.71 -1.53 -3.78
CA GLN A 558 5.00 -2.20 -3.90
C GLN A 558 5.91 -1.47 -4.90
N GLY A 559 5.37 -0.75 -5.89
CA GLY A 559 6.13 0.14 -6.78
C GLY A 559 7.34 -0.51 -7.46
N GLY A 560 7.13 -1.62 -8.17
CA GLY A 560 8.17 -2.31 -8.92
C GLY A 560 8.53 -1.63 -10.25
N LYS A 561 9.71 -1.96 -10.81
CA LYS A 561 10.01 -1.67 -12.22
C LYS A 561 8.99 -2.41 -13.10
N ARG A 562 8.55 -1.77 -14.19
CA ARG A 562 7.74 -2.42 -15.25
C ARG A 562 8.43 -3.72 -15.69
N GLY A 563 7.82 -4.87 -15.39
CA GLY A 563 8.35 -6.20 -15.71
C GLY A 563 8.31 -7.21 -14.56
N ILE A 564 8.36 -6.79 -13.29
CA ILE A 564 8.24 -7.71 -12.15
C ILE A 564 6.75 -7.88 -11.79
N THR A 565 6.06 -8.80 -12.47
CA THR A 565 4.66 -9.13 -12.18
C THR A 565 4.51 -9.85 -10.85
N GLY A 566 3.73 -9.30 -9.92
CA GLY A 566 3.67 -9.76 -8.52
C GLY A 566 2.34 -9.49 -7.80
N ILE A 567 1.21 -9.83 -8.44
CA ILE A 567 -0.17 -9.69 -7.91
C ILE A 567 -0.31 -10.07 -6.41
N PRO A 568 0.33 -11.14 -5.89
CA PRO A 568 0.16 -11.54 -4.49
C PRO A 568 0.51 -10.45 -3.48
N LEU A 569 1.56 -9.65 -3.69
CA LEU A 569 2.14 -8.83 -2.63
C LEU A 569 1.33 -7.56 -2.32
N GLU A 570 0.79 -6.88 -3.33
CA GLU A 570 -0.04 -5.69 -3.12
C GLU A 570 -1.48 -5.95 -2.63
N HIS A 571 -1.85 -7.23 -2.51
CA HIS A 571 -3.09 -7.68 -1.85
C HIS A 571 -2.81 -8.62 -0.66
N SER A 572 -1.55 -8.72 -0.26
CA SER A 572 -1.10 -9.68 0.76
C SER A 572 -1.54 -9.32 2.18
N MET A 573 -1.49 -10.31 3.08
CA MET A 573 -1.72 -10.07 4.51
C MET A 573 -0.79 -9.00 5.09
N GLY A 574 0.49 -8.97 4.71
CA GLY A 574 1.43 -7.93 5.16
C GLY A 574 1.03 -6.51 4.72
N ARG A 575 0.48 -6.37 3.50
CA ARG A 575 -0.10 -5.13 2.99
C ARG A 575 -1.42 -4.76 3.67
N ALA A 576 -2.24 -5.74 4.04
CA ALA A 576 -3.51 -5.52 4.72
C ALA A 576 -3.31 -5.09 6.19
N LEU A 577 -2.44 -5.81 6.93
CA LEU A 577 -2.08 -5.47 8.31
C LEU A 577 -1.32 -4.14 8.39
N GLY A 578 -0.45 -3.85 7.40
CA GLY A 578 0.30 -2.60 7.36
C GLY A 578 -0.59 -1.37 7.23
N GLU A 579 -1.69 -1.49 6.45
CA GLU A 579 -2.69 -0.43 6.35
C GLU A 579 -3.53 -0.31 7.62
N ALA A 580 -4.02 -1.43 8.17
CA ALA A 580 -4.79 -1.45 9.40
C ALA A 580 -4.03 -0.83 10.58
N ALA A 581 -2.71 -1.03 10.64
CA ALA A 581 -1.81 -0.52 11.68
C ALA A 581 -1.49 0.99 11.58
N VAL A 582 -1.80 1.66 10.46
CA VAL A 582 -1.64 3.12 10.28
C VAL A 582 -2.97 3.86 10.18
N TRP A 583 -4.04 3.17 9.78
CA TRP A 583 -5.38 3.72 9.55
C TRP A 583 -5.93 4.60 10.69
N PRO A 584 -5.82 4.24 11.99
CA PRO A 584 -6.34 5.07 13.07
C PRO A 584 -5.69 6.46 13.17
N GLU A 585 -4.39 6.58 12.86
CA GLU A 585 -3.71 7.87 12.81
C GLU A 585 -3.99 8.62 11.50
N LEU A 586 -4.20 7.89 10.39
CA LEU A 586 -4.51 8.48 9.08
C LEU A 586 -5.86 9.21 9.09
N ILE A 587 -6.93 8.58 9.59
CA ILE A 587 -8.29 9.13 9.53
C ILE A 587 -8.50 10.39 10.39
N THR A 588 -7.67 10.60 11.42
CA THR A 588 -7.74 11.77 12.29
C THR A 588 -7.03 13.00 11.71
N ARG A 589 -6.35 12.85 10.55
CA ARG A 589 -5.53 13.89 9.91
C ARG A 589 -6.10 14.42 8.60
N PHE A 590 -6.82 13.60 7.83
CA PHE A 590 -7.35 13.98 6.52
C PHE A 590 -8.87 13.91 6.50
N ASN A 591 -9.56 14.88 5.89
CA ASN A 591 -11.02 14.95 5.88
C ASN A 591 -11.62 13.82 5.01
N HIS A 592 -11.27 13.74 3.74
CA HIS A 592 -11.49 12.56 2.90
C HIS A 592 -10.18 11.79 2.72
N ILE A 593 -10.26 10.45 2.62
CA ILE A 593 -9.17 9.58 2.14
C ILE A 593 -9.78 8.68 1.06
N VAL A 594 -9.34 8.87 -0.18
CA VAL A 594 -9.95 8.26 -1.36
C VAL A 594 -9.03 7.18 -1.92
N PHE A 595 -9.48 5.93 -1.87
CA PHE A 595 -8.69 4.81 -2.37
C PHE A 595 -8.65 4.76 -3.90
N HIS A 596 -7.46 4.95 -4.46
CA HIS A 596 -7.17 4.78 -5.89
C HIS A 596 -6.59 3.38 -6.11
N ASP A 597 -7.10 2.48 -6.95
CA ASP A 597 -8.46 2.44 -7.53
C ASP A 597 -9.36 1.49 -6.73
N LEU A 598 -10.68 1.58 -6.96
CA LEU A 598 -11.69 0.74 -6.33
C LEU A 598 -11.91 -0.61 -7.03
N ILE A 599 -11.93 -0.69 -8.37
CA ILE A 599 -12.15 -1.92 -9.16
C ILE A 599 -10.99 -2.19 -10.13
N ARG A 600 -10.65 -3.48 -10.35
CA ARG A 600 -9.83 -3.99 -11.47
C ARG A 600 -10.49 -5.15 -12.20
N ASN A 601 -10.31 -5.27 -13.51
CA ASN A 601 -10.82 -6.41 -14.28
C ASN A 601 -9.90 -7.63 -14.14
N GLY A 602 -10.40 -8.71 -13.52
CA GLY A 602 -9.68 -9.98 -13.39
C GLY A 602 -8.46 -9.97 -12.44
N TYR A 603 -7.96 -11.16 -12.13
CA TYR A 603 -6.69 -11.32 -11.43
C TYR A 603 -5.52 -11.04 -12.38
N GLY A 604 -5.00 -9.81 -12.38
CA GLY A 604 -3.70 -9.49 -13.00
C GLY A 604 -3.70 -8.57 -14.22
N HIS A 605 -4.82 -7.92 -14.57
CA HIS A 605 -4.74 -6.80 -15.50
C HIS A 605 -3.98 -5.62 -14.86
N GLY A 606 -3.47 -4.73 -15.72
CA GLY A 606 -2.39 -3.81 -15.36
C GLY A 606 -2.75 -2.78 -14.28
N THR A 607 -1.70 -2.21 -13.67
CA THR A 607 -1.76 -1.31 -12.51
C THR A 607 -2.30 -1.98 -11.24
N TRP A 608 -1.39 -2.63 -10.51
CA TRP A 608 -1.12 -2.40 -9.09
C TRP A 608 -2.27 -1.83 -8.22
N PHE A 609 -2.55 -2.51 -7.10
CA PHE A 609 -3.50 -2.20 -5.99
C PHE A 609 -4.96 -1.83 -6.34
N ALA A 610 -5.93 -2.47 -5.66
CA ALA A 610 -7.38 -2.31 -5.88
C ALA A 610 -8.21 -2.72 -4.64
N ARG A 611 -9.53 -2.47 -4.65
CA ARG A 611 -10.45 -2.81 -3.53
C ARG A 611 -11.56 -3.81 -3.87
N ILE A 612 -11.76 -4.09 -5.15
CA ILE A 612 -12.69 -5.05 -5.72
C ILE A 612 -12.05 -5.63 -6.99
N TYR A 613 -12.11 -6.94 -7.18
CA TYR A 613 -11.90 -7.57 -8.48
C TYR A 613 -13.24 -7.73 -9.19
N TYR A 614 -13.30 -7.33 -10.46
CA TYR A 614 -14.41 -7.59 -11.36
C TYR A 614 -14.09 -8.79 -12.26
N MET A 615 -14.83 -9.87 -12.04
CA MET A 615 -14.72 -11.16 -12.72
C MET A 615 -15.94 -11.31 -13.63
N ALA A 616 -15.87 -10.76 -14.85
CA ALA A 616 -17.03 -10.65 -15.74
C ALA A 616 -17.68 -12.00 -16.09
N ASP A 617 -16.88 -13.06 -16.14
CA ASP A 617 -17.30 -14.42 -16.50
C ASP A 617 -17.81 -15.25 -15.31
N ASN A 618 -17.80 -14.68 -14.09
CA ASN A 618 -18.41 -15.32 -12.93
C ASN A 618 -19.95 -15.31 -13.03
N PRO A 619 -20.63 -16.27 -12.35
CA PRO A 619 -22.07 -16.24 -12.16
C PRO A 619 -22.56 -14.93 -11.53
N GLU A 620 -23.85 -14.65 -11.72
CA GLU A 620 -24.53 -13.51 -11.10
C GLU A 620 -24.44 -13.56 -9.57
N GLY A 621 -24.26 -12.39 -8.96
CA GLY A 621 -23.98 -12.24 -7.53
C GLY A 621 -22.52 -12.52 -7.12
N HIS A 622 -21.67 -12.98 -8.04
CA HIS A 622 -20.28 -13.36 -7.77
C HIS A 622 -19.25 -12.58 -8.61
N ARG A 623 -19.64 -11.52 -9.33
CA ARG A 623 -18.76 -10.81 -10.26
C ARG A 623 -17.86 -9.80 -9.57
N TYR A 624 -18.28 -9.21 -8.44
CA TYR A 624 -17.54 -8.19 -7.70
C TYR A 624 -17.00 -8.75 -6.37
N VAL A 625 -15.72 -9.13 -6.34
CA VAL A 625 -15.09 -9.87 -5.23
C VAL A 625 -14.13 -8.97 -4.45
N LEU A 626 -14.23 -8.94 -3.11
CA LEU A 626 -13.24 -8.24 -2.27
C LEU A 626 -11.92 -9.03 -2.17
N PRO A 627 -10.75 -8.42 -2.46
CA PRO A 627 -9.46 -8.98 -2.08
C PRO A 627 -9.29 -8.98 -0.55
N LEU A 628 -8.25 -9.66 -0.04
CA LEU A 628 -7.95 -9.73 1.39
C LEU A 628 -7.83 -8.35 2.05
N ASP A 629 -7.11 -7.42 1.44
CA ASP A 629 -7.00 -6.05 1.93
C ASP A 629 -8.33 -5.29 1.87
N GLY A 630 -9.15 -5.52 0.83
CA GLY A 630 -10.52 -5.02 0.74
C GLY A 630 -11.41 -5.51 1.88
N LYS A 631 -11.31 -6.80 2.26
CA LYS A 631 -12.01 -7.36 3.42
C LYS A 631 -11.54 -6.79 4.75
N VAL A 632 -10.22 -6.67 4.96
CA VAL A 632 -9.65 -6.07 6.18
C VAL A 632 -10.10 -4.61 6.30
N MET A 633 -10.02 -3.85 5.21
CA MET A 633 -10.37 -2.43 5.23
C MET A 633 -11.87 -2.17 5.32
N ALA A 634 -12.74 -3.05 4.79
CA ALA A 634 -14.18 -3.02 5.07
C ALA A 634 -14.50 -3.02 6.58
N VAL A 635 -13.66 -3.67 7.39
CA VAL A 635 -13.74 -3.61 8.86
C VAL A 635 -13.07 -2.35 9.40
N MET A 636 -11.86 -2.02 8.95
CA MET A 636 -11.13 -0.85 9.47
C MET A 636 -11.86 0.47 9.24
N HIS A 637 -12.55 0.63 8.10
CA HIS A 637 -13.33 1.81 7.76
C HIS A 637 -14.51 2.02 8.73
N ARG A 638 -15.09 0.94 9.28
CA ARG A 638 -16.13 1.05 10.32
C ARG A 638 -15.62 1.71 11.61
N HIS A 639 -14.31 1.70 11.91
CA HIS A 639 -13.79 2.47 13.06
C HIS A 639 -13.89 3.98 12.85
N ALA A 640 -13.94 4.46 11.61
CA ALA A 640 -14.01 5.90 11.32
C ALA A 640 -15.37 6.53 11.67
N THR A 641 -16.46 5.74 11.64
CA THR A 641 -17.80 6.14 12.11
C THR A 641 -17.98 5.99 13.62
N GLY A 642 -16.99 5.45 14.34
CA GLY A 642 -16.96 5.39 15.81
C GLY A 642 -15.92 6.33 16.40
N GLN A 643 -16.01 6.58 17.70
CA GLN A 643 -14.96 7.23 18.48
C GLN A 643 -13.85 6.24 18.77
N ILE A 644 -12.63 6.46 18.27
CA ILE A 644 -11.47 5.65 18.67
C ILE A 644 -11.20 5.87 20.16
N LEU A 645 -11.15 4.78 20.93
CA LEU A 645 -10.81 4.77 22.35
C LEU A 645 -9.38 4.28 22.58
N HIS A 646 -8.94 3.30 21.78
CA HIS A 646 -7.56 2.79 21.78
C HIS A 646 -7.12 2.50 20.35
N ALA A 647 -5.87 2.81 20.03
CA ALA A 647 -5.23 2.41 18.78
C ALA A 647 -3.72 2.22 18.98
N ASP A 648 -3.25 1.03 18.66
CA ASP A 648 -1.84 0.73 18.38
C ASP A 648 -1.75 -0.17 17.13
N HIS A 649 -0.54 -0.51 16.69
CA HIS A 649 -0.34 -1.28 15.45
C HIS A 649 -0.99 -2.67 15.43
N ALA A 650 -1.33 -3.24 16.59
CA ALA A 650 -1.92 -4.57 16.73
C ALA A 650 -3.35 -4.58 17.32
N VAL A 651 -3.81 -3.51 17.99
CA VAL A 651 -5.16 -3.44 18.60
C VAL A 651 -5.81 -2.09 18.35
N VAL A 652 -7.04 -2.09 17.84
CA VAL A 652 -7.87 -0.89 17.65
C VAL A 652 -9.26 -1.12 18.24
N VAL A 653 -9.73 -0.19 19.06
CA VAL A 653 -11.06 -0.21 19.68
C VAL A 653 -11.76 1.12 19.42
N SER A 654 -12.96 1.07 18.84
CA SER A 654 -13.84 2.22 18.69
C SER A 654 -15.23 1.96 19.28
N GLN A 655 -15.85 3.02 19.79
CA GLN A 655 -17.22 3.03 20.31
C GLN A 655 -18.16 3.72 19.33
N ARG A 656 -19.41 3.26 19.25
CA ARG A 656 -20.58 3.95 18.69
C ARG A 656 -21.64 4.06 19.81
N PRO A 657 -22.74 4.80 19.61
CA PRO A 657 -23.80 4.89 20.61
C PRO A 657 -24.34 3.51 21.05
N ASP A 658 -24.34 2.52 20.15
CA ASP A 658 -24.98 1.22 20.31
C ASP A 658 -24.01 0.02 20.39
N SER A 659 -22.70 0.24 20.23
CA SER A 659 -21.74 -0.84 19.98
C SER A 659 -20.29 -0.47 20.24
N LEU A 660 -19.45 -1.48 20.53
CA LEU A 660 -17.99 -1.40 20.41
C LEU A 660 -17.54 -2.22 19.21
N LEU A 661 -16.61 -1.70 18.41
CA LEU A 661 -15.86 -2.45 17.40
C LEU A 661 -14.43 -2.64 17.90
N VAL A 662 -14.02 -3.90 18.04
CA VAL A 662 -12.65 -4.31 18.38
C VAL A 662 -12.03 -4.94 17.15
N SER A 663 -10.79 -4.59 16.83
CA SER A 663 -9.99 -5.23 15.79
C SER A 663 -8.59 -5.51 16.30
N VAL A 664 -8.05 -6.67 15.92
CA VAL A 664 -6.74 -7.16 16.32
C VAL A 664 -5.99 -7.63 15.07
N ALA A 665 -4.79 -7.10 14.88
CA ALA A 665 -3.82 -7.54 13.89
C ALA A 665 -2.72 -8.35 14.59
N ASN A 666 -2.26 -9.43 13.95
CA ASN A 666 -1.08 -10.17 14.36
C ASN A 666 -0.20 -10.44 13.13
N GLU A 667 0.87 -9.67 13.01
CA GLU A 667 1.90 -9.78 11.97
C GLU A 667 2.91 -10.91 12.22
N SER A 668 2.89 -11.52 13.40
CA SER A 668 3.81 -12.60 13.78
C SER A 668 3.35 -13.95 13.23
N GLY A 669 4.30 -14.86 13.00
CA GLY A 669 4.01 -16.25 12.60
C GLY A 669 3.46 -17.12 13.73
N VAL A 670 3.54 -16.66 14.99
CA VAL A 670 2.96 -17.33 16.16
C VAL A 670 1.68 -16.63 16.62
N GLY A 671 0.72 -17.39 17.14
CA GLY A 671 -0.56 -16.86 17.60
C GLY A 671 -0.46 -16.10 18.94
N GLN A 672 -0.99 -14.88 18.99
CA GLN A 672 -1.01 -14.00 20.16
C GLN A 672 -2.37 -14.03 20.86
N THR A 673 -2.35 -13.97 22.20
CA THR A 673 -3.51 -13.76 23.06
C THR A 673 -3.56 -12.28 23.47
N HIS A 674 -4.73 -11.66 23.42
CA HIS A 674 -4.92 -10.28 23.85
C HIS A 674 -5.99 -10.25 24.95
N GLU A 675 -5.65 -9.69 26.11
CA GLU A 675 -6.61 -9.33 27.16
C GLU A 675 -6.86 -7.83 27.06
N ILE A 676 -8.09 -7.47 26.65
CA ILE A 676 -8.54 -6.10 26.46
C ILE A 676 -9.55 -5.80 27.57
N ARG A 677 -9.14 -5.01 28.56
CA ARG A 677 -9.96 -4.60 29.69
C ARG A 677 -10.76 -3.35 29.33
N LEU A 678 -12.09 -3.49 29.28
CA LEU A 678 -13.05 -2.47 28.87
C LEU A 678 -13.67 -1.83 30.13
N ASN A 679 -13.03 -0.79 30.69
CA ASN A 679 -13.51 -0.15 31.92
C ASN A 679 -14.79 0.65 31.65
N GLY A 680 -15.80 0.55 32.52
CA GLY A 680 -17.09 1.21 32.32
C GLY A 680 -17.99 0.49 31.31
N LEU A 681 -17.89 -0.85 31.26
CA LEU A 681 -18.76 -1.77 30.51
C LEU A 681 -19.89 -2.33 31.40
N GLU A 682 -19.74 -2.23 32.72
CA GLU A 682 -20.66 -2.72 33.73
C GLU A 682 -22.11 -2.25 33.48
N GLY A 683 -23.05 -3.20 33.37
CA GLY A 683 -24.46 -2.91 33.08
C GLY A 683 -24.78 -2.46 31.64
N ARG A 684 -23.78 -2.25 30.79
CA ARG A 684 -23.95 -1.75 29.42
C ARG A 684 -24.02 -2.83 28.34
N LEU A 685 -23.74 -4.08 28.67
CA LEU A 685 -23.95 -5.21 27.74
C LEU A 685 -25.43 -5.58 27.67
N ARG A 686 -25.90 -5.97 26.48
CA ARG A 686 -27.26 -6.49 26.31
C ARG A 686 -27.40 -7.85 27.01
N SER A 687 -28.51 -8.05 27.72
CA SER A 687 -28.74 -9.25 28.52
C SER A 687 -28.93 -10.49 27.63
N GLY A 688 -27.90 -11.34 27.55
CA GLY A 688 -27.91 -12.60 26.80
C GLY A 688 -26.57 -12.96 26.14
N ASP A 689 -25.72 -11.98 25.85
CA ASP A 689 -24.47 -12.18 25.09
C ASP A 689 -23.26 -12.63 25.95
N ALA A 690 -23.47 -12.85 27.25
CA ALA A 690 -22.41 -13.10 28.22
C ALA A 690 -22.06 -14.60 28.36
N GLU A 691 -21.15 -15.10 27.52
CA GLU A 691 -20.10 -16.09 27.91
C GLU A 691 -19.14 -16.44 26.76
N THR A 692 -19.60 -16.43 25.51
CA THR A 692 -18.74 -16.63 24.32
C THR A 692 -19.24 -15.82 23.14
N VAL A 693 -18.48 -14.81 22.73
CA VAL A 693 -18.80 -13.99 21.56
C VAL A 693 -17.97 -14.45 20.36
N ARG A 694 -18.60 -14.59 19.19
CA ARG A 694 -17.91 -15.06 17.97
C ARG A 694 -17.24 -13.88 17.25
N TRP A 695 -15.94 -13.74 17.44
CA TRP A 695 -15.14 -12.84 16.60
C TRP A 695 -14.79 -13.51 15.26
N LYS A 696 -14.65 -12.72 14.20
CA LYS A 696 -14.33 -13.17 12.83
C LYS A 696 -12.84 -12.98 12.56
N THR A 697 -12.19 -14.00 12.02
CA THR A 697 -10.75 -14.02 11.72
C THR A 697 -10.49 -14.29 10.25
N LEU A 698 -9.63 -13.48 9.64
CA LEU A 698 -8.97 -13.70 8.36
C LEU A 698 -7.52 -14.10 8.66
N ALA A 699 -7.08 -15.30 8.29
CA ALA A 699 -5.71 -15.77 8.53
C ALA A 699 -5.07 -16.26 7.23
N ALA A 700 -3.79 -15.95 7.03
CA ALA A 700 -2.99 -16.35 5.86
C ALA A 700 -1.83 -17.25 6.29
N PRO A 701 -1.31 -18.14 5.42
CA PRO A 701 -0.14 -18.96 5.76
C PRO A 701 1.17 -18.16 5.82
N SER A 702 1.21 -16.95 5.25
CA SER A 702 2.32 -16.00 5.42
C SER A 702 1.85 -14.56 5.20
N LEU A 703 2.66 -13.57 5.64
CA LEU A 703 2.45 -12.18 5.25
C LEU A 703 2.52 -11.93 3.73
N GLY A 704 3.09 -12.85 2.94
CA GLY A 704 3.39 -12.64 1.51
C GLY A 704 2.28 -13.00 0.53
N THR A 705 1.18 -13.63 0.97
CA THR A 705 0.09 -14.10 0.10
C THR A 705 -1.23 -13.34 0.36
N PRO A 706 -2.10 -13.18 -0.65
CA PRO A 706 -3.49 -12.74 -0.50
C PRO A 706 -4.42 -13.90 -0.13
N GLU A 707 -3.94 -15.15 -0.24
CA GLU A 707 -4.70 -16.35 0.11
C GLU A 707 -4.93 -16.40 1.61
N HIS A 708 -6.18 -16.63 2.01
CA HIS A 708 -6.60 -16.59 3.40
C HIS A 708 -7.78 -17.54 3.64
N VAL A 709 -7.89 -18.02 4.87
CA VAL A 709 -9.11 -18.64 5.38
C VAL A 709 -9.88 -17.64 6.24
N GLU A 710 -11.21 -17.65 6.13
CA GLU A 710 -12.12 -16.87 6.97
C GLU A 710 -12.87 -17.81 7.91
N PHE A 711 -12.78 -17.60 9.22
CA PHE A 711 -13.46 -18.43 10.22
C PHE A 711 -13.84 -17.64 11.47
N GLY A 712 -14.83 -18.14 12.21
CA GLY A 712 -15.16 -17.65 13.54
C GLY A 712 -14.34 -18.41 14.61
N SER A 713 -13.88 -17.71 15.63
CA SER A 713 -13.35 -18.35 16.85
C SER A 713 -14.01 -17.78 18.12
N ALA A 714 -13.81 -18.45 19.25
CA ALA A 714 -14.37 -18.02 20.53
C ALA A 714 -13.56 -16.85 21.12
N ALA A 715 -14.26 -15.79 21.49
CA ALA A 715 -13.77 -14.75 22.40
C ALA A 715 -14.46 -14.93 23.76
N THR A 716 -13.68 -14.95 24.84
CA THR A 716 -14.21 -15.00 26.20
C THR A 716 -14.35 -13.57 26.73
N LEU A 717 -15.53 -13.21 27.21
CA LEU A 717 -15.76 -11.92 27.88
C LEU A 717 -16.09 -12.19 29.36
N ALA A 718 -15.09 -12.01 30.22
CA ALA A 718 -15.20 -12.29 31.65
C ALA A 718 -15.14 -10.98 32.44
N GLN A 719 -16.23 -10.65 33.16
CA GLN A 719 -16.43 -9.33 33.76
C GLN A 719 -16.30 -8.23 32.70
N ASN A 720 -15.20 -7.47 32.73
CA ASN A 720 -14.88 -6.42 31.76
C ASN A 720 -13.71 -6.80 30.82
N THR A 721 -13.13 -7.99 30.96
CA THR A 721 -11.94 -8.41 30.20
C THR A 721 -12.36 -9.26 29.02
N LEU A 722 -12.16 -8.72 27.81
CA LEU A 722 -12.26 -9.45 26.56
C LEU A 722 -10.93 -10.17 26.29
N THR A 723 -10.93 -11.50 26.37
CA THR A 723 -9.79 -12.35 26.04
C THR A 723 -9.99 -12.99 24.66
N VAL A 724 -9.07 -12.72 23.75
CA VAL A 724 -9.09 -13.20 22.36
C VAL A 724 -7.74 -13.78 21.95
N ARG A 725 -7.70 -14.69 20.96
CA ARG A 725 -6.45 -15.33 20.50
C ARG A 725 -6.30 -15.25 18.98
N ALA A 726 -5.60 -14.22 18.51
CA ALA A 726 -5.26 -14.04 17.10
C ALA A 726 -4.30 -15.15 16.62
N PRO A 727 -4.64 -15.90 15.55
CA PRO A 727 -3.67 -16.79 14.89
C PRO A 727 -2.45 -16.02 14.36
N GLY A 728 -1.39 -16.73 14.00
CA GLY A 728 -0.28 -16.13 13.25
C GLY A 728 -0.78 -15.55 11.91
N TYR A 729 -0.15 -14.47 11.46
CA TYR A 729 -0.45 -13.77 10.19
C TYR A 729 -1.95 -13.55 9.95
N SER A 730 -2.61 -12.85 10.88
CA SER A 730 -4.08 -12.72 10.87
C SER A 730 -4.60 -11.32 11.22
N PHE A 731 -5.82 -11.06 10.75
CA PHE A 731 -6.66 -9.93 11.15
C PHE A 731 -7.98 -10.48 11.71
N SER A 732 -8.31 -10.11 12.94
CA SER A 732 -9.51 -10.57 13.65
C SER A 732 -10.34 -9.41 14.18
N HIS A 733 -11.67 -9.53 14.21
CA HIS A 733 -12.55 -8.46 14.66
C HIS A 733 -13.85 -8.92 15.30
N LEU A 734 -14.38 -8.09 16.18
CA LEU A 734 -15.56 -8.31 16.99
C LEU A 734 -16.41 -7.04 17.04
N THR A 735 -17.74 -7.16 16.98
CA THR A 735 -18.64 -6.08 17.38
C THR A 735 -19.43 -6.53 18.61
N LEU A 736 -19.30 -5.81 19.73
CA LEU A 736 -20.08 -6.01 20.96
C LEU A 736 -21.26 -5.02 20.95
N PRO A 737 -22.51 -5.45 21.20
CA PRO A 737 -23.64 -4.54 21.35
C PRO A 737 -23.66 -3.90 22.74
N LEU A 738 -24.16 -2.67 22.82
CA LEU A 738 -24.36 -1.90 24.05
C LEU A 738 -25.85 -1.55 24.25
N ASN A 739 -26.24 -1.35 25.52
CA ASN A 739 -27.46 -0.66 25.94
C ASN A 739 -27.28 0.86 25.85
#